data_AF-Q4V328-F1
#
_entry.id   AF-Q4V328-F1
#
_cell.length_a   1.000
_cell.length_b   1.000
_cell.length_c   1.000
_cell.angle_alpha   90.00
_cell.angle_beta   90.00
_cell.angle_gamma   90.00
#
_symmetry.space_group_name_H-M   'P 1'
#
loop_
_entity.id
_entity.type
_entity.pdbx_description
1 polymer ?
#
loop_
_entity_poly.entity_id
_entity_poly.type
_entity_poly.pdbx_seq_one_letter_code
_entity_poly.pdbx_strand_id
1 'polypeptide(L)'
;MAQALSEEEFQRMQAQLLELRTNNYQLSDELRKNGVELTSLRQKVAYLDKEFSKAQKALSKSKKAQEVEVLLSENEMLQAKLHSQEEDFRLQNSTLMAEFSKLCSQMEQLEQENQQLKEGAAGAGVAQAGPLVDGELLRLQAENTALQKNVAALQERYGKEAGKFSAVSEGQGDPPGGLAPTVLAPMPLAEVELKWEMEKEEKRLLWEQLQGLESSKQAETSRLQEELAKLSEKLKKKQESFCRLQTEKETLFNDSRNKIEELQQRKEADHKAQLARTQKLQQELEAANQSLAELRDQRQGERLEHAAALRALQDQVSIQSADAQEQVEGLLAENNALRTSLAALEQIQTAKTQELNMLREQTTGLAAELQQQQAEYEDLMGQKDDLNSQLQESLRANSRLLEQLQEIGQEKEQLTQELQEARKSAEKRKAMLDELAMETLQEKSQHKEELGAVRLRHEKEVLGVRARYERELRELHEDKKRQEEELRGQIREEKARTRELETLQQTVEELQAQVHSMDGAKGWFERRLKEAEESLQQQQQEQEEALKQCREQHAAELKGKEEELQDVRDQLEQAQEERDCHLKTISSLKQEVKDTVDGQRILEKKGSAALKDLKRQLHLERKRADKLQERLQDILTNSKSRSGLEELVLSEMNSPSRTQTGDSSSISSFSYREILREKESSAVPARSLSSSPQAQPPRPAELSDEEVAELFQRLAETQQEKWMLEEKVKHLEVSSASMAEDLCRKSAIIETYVMDSRIDVSVAAGHTDRSGLGSVLRDLVKPGDENLREMNKKLQNMLEEQLTKNMHLHKDMEVLSQEIVRLSKECVGPPDPDLEPGETS
;
A
#
# COMPACT_ATOMS: atom_id res chain seq x y z
N MET A 1 -14.57 57.81 -8.74
CA MET A 1 -14.38 59.08 -9.48
C MET A 1 -12.99 59.59 -9.12
N ALA A 2 -12.20 60.08 -10.09
CA ALA A 2 -10.94 60.72 -9.76
C ALA A 2 -11.23 62.07 -9.07
N GLN A 3 -10.58 62.33 -7.94
CA GLN A 3 -10.57 63.69 -7.37
C GLN A 3 -9.69 64.55 -8.29
N ALA A 4 -10.28 65.59 -8.87
CA ALA A 4 -9.49 66.62 -9.52
C ALA A 4 -8.63 67.32 -8.45
N LEU A 5 -7.36 67.57 -8.76
CA LEU A 5 -6.50 68.46 -7.97
C LEU A 5 -7.23 69.80 -7.79
N SER A 6 -7.17 70.37 -6.59
CA SER A 6 -7.68 71.73 -6.39
C SER A 6 -6.87 72.72 -7.22
N GLU A 7 -7.50 73.81 -7.63
CA GLU A 7 -6.83 74.81 -8.47
C GLU A 7 -5.61 75.43 -7.76
N GLU A 8 -5.65 75.54 -6.43
CA GLU A 8 -4.51 75.92 -5.60
C GLU A 8 -3.34 74.92 -5.64
N GLU A 9 -3.60 73.62 -5.62
CA GLU A 9 -2.55 72.59 -5.70
C GLU A 9 -1.89 72.60 -7.08
N PHE A 10 -2.69 72.78 -8.14
CA PHE A 10 -2.18 72.96 -9.49
C PHE A 10 -1.32 74.24 -9.61
N GLN A 11 -1.76 75.35 -9.03
CA GLN A 11 -1.00 76.61 -8.98
C GLN A 11 0.31 76.47 -8.16
N ARG A 12 0.28 75.79 -7.00
CA ARG A 12 1.48 75.48 -6.19
C ARG A 12 2.47 74.60 -6.98
N MET A 13 1.99 73.58 -7.68
CA MET A 13 2.82 72.72 -8.53
C MET A 13 3.40 73.49 -9.73
N GLN A 14 2.64 74.40 -10.35
CA GLN A 14 3.16 75.28 -11.40
C GLN A 14 4.26 76.22 -10.87
N ALA A 15 4.08 76.80 -9.67
CA ALA A 15 5.08 77.67 -9.04
C ALA A 15 6.40 76.92 -8.76
N GLN A 16 6.33 75.73 -8.14
CA GLN A 16 7.50 74.88 -7.89
C GLN A 16 8.20 74.45 -9.19
N LEU A 17 7.45 74.16 -10.26
CA LEU A 17 8.03 73.84 -11.57
C LEU A 17 8.73 75.08 -12.19
N LEU A 18 8.22 76.29 -11.93
CA LEU A 18 8.84 77.54 -12.36
C LEU A 18 10.14 77.83 -11.59
N GLU A 19 10.16 77.61 -10.27
CA GLU A 19 11.35 77.71 -9.43
C GLU A 19 12.42 76.71 -9.86
N LEU A 20 12.07 75.43 -10.01
CA LEU A 20 13.00 74.38 -10.44
C LEU A 20 13.59 74.69 -11.83
N ARG A 21 12.77 75.18 -12.77
CA ARG A 21 13.26 75.62 -14.09
C ARG A 21 14.19 76.83 -13.96
N THR A 22 13.88 77.78 -13.10
CA THR A 22 14.71 78.98 -12.84
C THR A 22 16.07 78.61 -12.24
N ASN A 23 16.08 77.75 -11.21
CA ASN A 23 17.30 77.26 -10.57
C ASN A 23 18.16 76.44 -11.55
N ASN A 24 17.55 75.65 -12.44
CA ASN A 24 18.27 74.92 -13.47
C ASN A 24 18.96 75.85 -14.49
N TYR A 25 18.32 76.96 -14.88
CA TYR A 25 18.96 78.02 -15.68
C TYR A 25 20.12 78.70 -14.93
N GLN A 26 19.94 79.05 -13.65
CA GLN A 26 20.99 79.68 -12.84
C GLN A 26 22.23 78.77 -12.71
N LEU A 27 22.06 77.50 -12.36
CA LEU A 27 23.14 76.51 -12.27
C LEU A 27 23.84 76.28 -13.62
N SER A 28 23.10 76.30 -14.72
CA SER A 28 23.67 76.21 -16.08
C SER A 28 24.54 77.42 -16.42
N ASP A 29 24.15 78.61 -15.96
CA ASP A 29 24.90 79.85 -16.13
C ASP A 29 26.15 79.92 -15.25
N GLU A 30 26.10 79.39 -14.02
CA GLU A 30 27.26 79.26 -13.14
C GLU A 30 28.27 78.23 -13.66
N LEU A 31 27.81 77.05 -14.09
CA LEU A 31 28.66 76.04 -14.74
C LEU A 31 29.40 76.62 -15.95
N ARG A 32 28.70 77.45 -16.74
CA ARG A 32 29.25 78.17 -17.91
C ARG A 32 30.29 79.23 -17.53
N LYS A 33 30.08 80.00 -16.44
CA LYS A 33 31.11 80.93 -15.92
C LYS A 33 32.36 80.18 -15.43
N ASN A 34 32.18 79.16 -14.60
CA ASN A 34 33.26 78.36 -14.04
C ASN A 34 34.11 77.68 -15.13
N GLY A 35 33.48 77.24 -16.24
CA GLY A 35 34.21 76.72 -17.40
C GLY A 35 35.10 77.74 -18.11
N VAL A 36 34.67 79.01 -18.19
CA VAL A 36 35.47 80.11 -18.75
C VAL A 36 36.64 80.46 -17.82
N GLU A 37 36.40 80.54 -16.50
CA GLU A 37 37.44 80.83 -15.51
C GLU A 37 38.51 79.74 -15.46
N LEU A 38 38.12 78.46 -15.45
CA LEU A 38 39.04 77.32 -15.52
C LEU A 38 39.91 77.38 -16.79
N THR A 39 39.32 77.79 -17.92
CA THR A 39 40.03 77.96 -19.20
C THR A 39 41.05 79.11 -19.13
N SER A 40 40.66 80.24 -18.53
CA SER A 40 41.56 81.38 -18.30
C SER A 40 42.74 81.03 -17.38
N LEU A 41 42.50 80.29 -16.29
CA LEU A 41 43.56 79.82 -15.39
C LEU A 41 44.53 78.87 -16.10
N ARG A 42 44.05 77.93 -16.91
CA ARG A 42 44.89 77.03 -17.71
C ARG A 42 45.76 77.79 -18.71
N GLN A 43 45.23 78.82 -19.36
CA GLN A 43 46.01 79.70 -20.25
C GLN A 43 47.09 80.48 -19.48
N LYS A 44 46.80 80.92 -18.25
CA LYS A 44 47.76 81.65 -17.40
C LYS A 44 48.92 80.77 -16.92
N VAL A 45 48.66 79.51 -16.56
CA VAL A 45 49.73 78.53 -16.24
C VAL A 45 50.61 78.30 -17.47
N ALA A 46 50.01 77.97 -18.62
CA ALA A 46 50.74 77.74 -19.88
C ALA A 46 51.45 78.98 -20.46
N TYR A 47 51.24 80.17 -19.87
CA TYR A 47 52.04 81.37 -20.11
C TYR A 47 53.25 81.43 -19.15
N LEU A 48 53.03 81.20 -17.85
CA LEU A 48 54.10 81.20 -16.84
C LEU A 48 55.18 80.15 -17.14
N ASP A 49 54.81 78.94 -17.58
CA ASP A 49 55.77 77.90 -17.97
C ASP A 49 56.69 78.34 -19.11
N LYS A 50 56.17 79.15 -20.04
CA LYS A 50 56.93 79.71 -21.17
C LYS A 50 57.86 80.82 -20.72
N GLU A 51 57.45 81.66 -19.78
CA GLU A 51 58.33 82.70 -19.21
C GLU A 51 59.43 82.08 -18.32
N PHE A 52 59.11 81.05 -17.53
CA PHE A 52 60.13 80.28 -16.79
C PHE A 52 61.14 79.63 -17.75
N SER A 53 60.65 78.98 -18.81
CA SER A 53 61.49 78.38 -19.86
C SER A 53 62.38 79.42 -20.60
N LYS A 54 61.95 80.68 -20.71
CA LYS A 54 62.77 81.77 -21.23
C LYS A 54 63.80 82.24 -20.21
N ALA A 55 63.40 82.42 -18.95
CA ALA A 55 64.29 82.85 -17.86
C ALA A 55 65.46 81.87 -17.66
N GLN A 56 65.18 80.56 -17.68
CA GLN A 56 66.21 79.52 -17.61
C GLN A 56 67.19 79.59 -18.79
N LYS A 57 66.68 79.83 -20.01
CA LYS A 57 67.50 80.03 -21.23
C LYS A 57 68.23 81.37 -21.30
N ALA A 58 67.86 82.34 -20.46
CA ALA A 58 68.58 83.59 -20.27
C ALA A 58 69.68 83.43 -19.22
N LEU A 59 69.39 82.72 -18.12
CA LEU A 59 70.37 82.35 -17.10
C LEU A 59 71.52 81.51 -17.69
N SER A 60 71.20 80.49 -18.50
CA SER A 60 72.20 79.66 -19.20
C SER A 60 72.95 80.38 -20.32
N LYS A 61 72.70 81.68 -20.53
CA LYS A 61 73.45 82.58 -21.44
C LYS A 61 74.05 83.77 -20.70
N SER A 62 73.86 83.85 -19.38
CA SER A 62 74.31 84.96 -18.56
C SER A 62 75.80 84.80 -18.26
N LYS A 63 76.63 85.65 -18.88
CA LYS A 63 78.06 85.69 -18.59
C LYS A 63 78.36 85.84 -17.10
N LYS A 64 77.51 86.56 -16.35
CA LYS A 64 77.59 86.70 -14.88
C LYS A 64 77.32 85.40 -14.12
N ALA A 65 76.42 84.55 -14.61
CA ALA A 65 76.18 83.24 -13.98
C ALA A 65 77.40 82.34 -14.19
N GLN A 66 77.93 82.32 -15.42
CA GLN A 66 79.14 81.56 -15.75
C GLN A 66 80.40 82.07 -15.03
N GLU A 67 80.50 83.39 -14.79
CA GLU A 67 81.55 83.99 -13.94
C GLU A 67 81.44 83.53 -12.48
N VAL A 68 80.22 83.37 -11.93
CA VAL A 68 80.00 82.81 -10.58
C VAL A 68 80.31 81.32 -10.53
N GLU A 69 79.93 80.53 -11.54
CA GLU A 69 80.29 79.11 -11.65
C GLU A 69 81.81 78.91 -11.68
N VAL A 70 82.54 79.75 -12.43
CA VAL A 70 84.02 79.74 -12.46
C VAL A 70 84.59 80.10 -11.08
N LEU A 71 84.11 81.15 -10.42
CA LEU A 71 84.58 81.54 -9.08
C LEU A 71 84.30 80.46 -8.01
N LEU A 72 83.21 79.70 -8.12
CA LEU A 72 82.94 78.56 -7.25
C LEU A 72 83.98 77.44 -7.48
N SER A 73 84.24 77.06 -8.74
CA SER A 73 85.26 76.06 -9.08
C SER A 73 86.69 76.48 -8.69
N GLU A 74 87.00 77.78 -8.72
CA GLU A 74 88.27 78.32 -8.23
C GLU A 74 88.36 78.24 -6.71
N ASN A 75 87.27 78.51 -5.99
CA ASN A 75 87.20 78.38 -4.53
C ASN A 75 87.36 76.91 -4.07
N GLU A 76 86.69 75.96 -4.73
CA GLU A 76 86.88 74.52 -4.51
C GLU A 76 88.34 74.09 -4.73
N MET A 77 88.97 74.58 -5.80
CA MET A 77 90.39 74.32 -6.12
C MET A 77 91.36 74.97 -5.11
N LEU A 78 91.01 76.14 -4.57
CA LEU A 78 91.77 76.79 -3.49
C LEU A 78 91.62 76.06 -2.15
N GLN A 79 90.42 75.56 -1.82
CA GLN A 79 90.19 74.72 -0.63
C GLN A 79 90.98 73.41 -0.71
N ALA A 80 90.99 72.74 -1.86
CA ALA A 80 91.80 71.54 -2.07
C ALA A 80 93.31 71.81 -1.91
N LYS A 81 93.81 72.96 -2.39
CA LYS A 81 95.21 73.39 -2.18
C LYS A 81 95.52 73.70 -0.72
N LEU A 82 94.60 74.39 -0.01
CA LEU A 82 94.77 74.68 1.41
C LEU A 82 94.86 73.37 2.20
N HIS A 83 93.98 72.41 1.93
CA HIS A 83 94.01 71.10 2.59
C HIS A 83 95.32 70.35 2.33
N SER A 84 95.81 70.33 1.08
CA SER A 84 97.13 69.76 0.75
C SER A 84 98.27 70.43 1.53
N GLN A 85 98.22 71.75 1.75
CA GLN A 85 99.21 72.47 2.56
C GLN A 85 99.07 72.18 4.06
N GLU A 86 97.86 71.96 4.57
CA GLU A 86 97.63 71.48 5.93
C GLU A 86 98.19 70.07 6.15
N GLU A 87 98.07 69.18 5.16
CA GLU A 87 98.66 67.84 5.19
C GLU A 87 100.20 67.89 5.14
N ASP A 88 100.79 68.68 4.25
CA ASP A 88 102.25 68.91 4.20
C ASP A 88 102.77 69.49 5.53
N PHE A 89 102.07 70.47 6.11
CA PHE A 89 102.46 71.06 7.40
C PHE A 89 102.31 70.08 8.56
N ARG A 90 101.24 69.28 8.58
CA ARG A 90 101.02 68.21 9.57
C ARG A 90 102.09 67.13 9.47
N LEU A 91 102.51 66.78 8.25
CA LEU A 91 103.61 65.86 7.99
C LEU A 91 104.96 66.43 8.46
N GLN A 92 105.30 67.68 8.09
CA GLN A 92 106.52 68.35 8.55
C GLN A 92 106.59 68.44 10.08
N ASN A 93 105.49 68.79 10.75
CA ASN A 93 105.42 68.84 12.20
C ASN A 93 105.61 67.44 12.83
N SER A 94 105.01 66.39 12.23
CA SER A 94 105.25 65.00 12.65
C SER A 94 106.71 64.56 12.45
N THR A 95 107.37 64.96 11.37
CA THR A 95 108.80 64.70 11.14
C THR A 95 109.68 65.45 12.14
N LEU A 96 109.36 66.72 12.41
CA LEU A 96 110.06 67.55 13.39
C LEU A 96 109.95 66.97 14.81
N MET A 97 108.77 66.51 15.22
CA MET A 97 108.57 65.82 16.50
C MET A 97 109.35 64.50 16.58
N ALA A 98 109.44 63.74 15.48
CA ALA A 98 110.21 62.50 15.43
C ALA A 98 111.73 62.75 15.55
N GLU A 99 112.26 63.76 14.85
CA GLU A 99 113.67 64.15 14.95
C GLU A 99 114.00 64.81 16.31
N PHE A 100 113.08 65.58 16.92
CA PHE A 100 113.22 66.01 18.31
C PHE A 100 113.28 64.83 19.28
N SER A 101 112.35 63.86 19.17
CA SER A 101 112.33 62.68 20.04
C SER A 101 113.65 61.90 19.94
N LYS A 102 114.15 61.73 18.72
CA LYS A 102 115.43 61.08 18.40
C LYS A 102 116.63 61.86 18.93
N LEU A 103 116.61 63.20 18.87
CA LEU A 103 117.64 64.06 19.47
C LEU A 103 117.62 63.97 21.00
N CYS A 104 116.44 63.93 21.63
CA CYS A 104 116.31 63.70 23.07
C CYS A 104 116.89 62.33 23.48
N SER A 105 116.58 61.25 22.76
CA SER A 105 117.20 59.94 23.02
C SER A 105 118.72 59.95 22.79
N GLN A 106 119.24 60.70 21.82
CA GLN A 106 120.69 60.89 21.67
C GLN A 106 121.30 61.71 22.82
N MET A 107 120.58 62.72 23.35
CA MET A 107 121.01 63.45 24.54
C MET A 107 121.04 62.55 25.78
N GLU A 108 119.98 61.78 26.04
CA GLU A 108 119.95 60.80 27.14
C GLU A 108 121.09 59.77 27.03
N GLN A 109 121.39 59.32 25.81
CA GLN A 109 122.48 58.38 25.55
C GLN A 109 123.87 59.02 25.77
N LEU A 110 124.07 60.27 25.33
CA LEU A 110 125.28 61.06 25.59
C LEU A 110 125.42 61.47 27.06
N GLU A 111 124.32 61.68 27.79
CA GLU A 111 124.32 61.95 29.23
C GLU A 111 124.70 60.69 30.02
N GLN A 112 124.17 59.52 29.64
CA GLN A 112 124.59 58.22 30.20
C GLN A 112 126.07 57.92 29.90
N GLU A 113 126.56 58.24 28.70
CA GLU A 113 127.98 58.08 28.34
C GLU A 113 128.87 59.08 29.09
N ASN A 114 128.46 60.34 29.22
CA ASN A 114 129.15 61.33 30.05
C ASN A 114 129.14 60.95 31.54
N GLN A 115 128.09 60.32 32.04
CA GLN A 115 128.00 59.86 33.42
C GLN A 115 128.96 58.68 33.67
N GLN A 116 129.02 57.71 32.75
CA GLN A 116 130.03 56.63 32.77
C GLN A 116 131.46 57.20 32.70
N LEU A 117 131.72 58.19 31.84
CA LEU A 117 133.02 58.85 31.75
C LEU A 117 133.37 59.64 33.03
N LYS A 118 132.39 60.29 33.68
CA LYS A 118 132.59 60.98 34.97
C LYS A 118 132.85 60.00 36.10
N GLU A 119 132.17 58.86 36.14
CA GLU A 119 132.41 57.82 37.15
C GLU A 119 133.78 57.15 36.95
N GLY A 120 134.22 56.97 35.70
CA GLY A 120 135.60 56.58 35.38
C GLY A 120 136.64 57.64 35.78
N ALA A 121 136.37 58.92 35.53
CA ALA A 121 137.29 60.02 35.83
C ALA A 121 137.37 60.36 37.32
N ALA A 122 136.28 60.19 38.09
CA ALA A 122 136.25 60.39 39.54
C ALA A 122 137.22 59.46 40.30
N GLY A 123 137.65 58.35 39.67
CA GLY A 123 138.70 57.49 40.18
C GLY A 123 140.12 58.08 40.13
N ALA A 124 140.37 59.18 39.40
CA ALA A 124 141.73 59.67 39.15
C ALA A 124 141.87 61.20 38.92
N GLY A 125 142.16 61.93 40.00
CA GLY A 125 142.99 63.15 39.94
C GLY A 125 142.32 64.49 40.29
N VAL A 126 142.91 65.22 41.25
CA VAL A 126 142.51 66.59 41.65
C VAL A 126 143.76 67.43 41.91
N ALA A 127 144.07 68.43 41.07
CA ALA A 127 145.12 69.42 41.34
C ALA A 127 145.09 70.67 40.42
N GLN A 128 145.10 71.86 41.05
CA GLN A 128 145.80 73.10 40.61
C GLN A 128 145.39 73.82 39.29
N ALA A 129 145.65 75.11 39.08
CA ALA A 129 145.86 76.29 39.97
C ALA A 129 145.88 77.58 39.10
N GLY A 130 145.78 78.77 39.72
CA GLY A 130 145.94 80.05 38.99
C GLY A 130 146.41 81.23 39.85
N PRO A 131 147.66 81.71 39.67
CA PRO A 131 148.15 82.93 40.34
C PRO A 131 149.04 83.81 39.43
N LEU A 132 148.50 84.92 38.86
CA LEU A 132 149.29 85.84 38.02
C LEU A 132 148.96 87.33 38.17
N VAL A 133 147.73 87.69 38.57
CA VAL A 133 147.20 89.06 38.39
C VAL A 133 147.72 90.09 39.42
N ASP A 134 148.05 89.67 40.65
CA ASP A 134 148.39 90.61 41.74
C ASP A 134 149.74 91.34 41.58
N GLY A 135 150.60 90.90 40.66
CA GLY A 135 151.98 91.41 40.54
C GLY A 135 152.09 92.84 39.96
N GLU A 136 151.18 93.25 39.09
CA GLU A 136 151.34 94.50 38.33
C GLU A 136 150.91 95.75 39.12
N LEU A 137 149.90 95.60 39.99
CA LEU A 137 149.30 96.71 40.75
C LEU A 137 150.33 97.38 41.69
N LEU A 138 151.19 96.58 42.33
CA LEU A 138 152.13 97.07 43.34
C LEU A 138 153.25 97.95 42.75
N ARG A 139 153.59 97.78 41.48
CA ARG A 139 154.70 98.50 40.81
C ARG A 139 154.36 99.97 40.55
N LEU A 140 153.12 100.26 40.12
CA LEU A 140 152.67 101.61 39.76
C LEU A 140 152.60 102.56 40.96
N GLN A 141 152.36 102.04 42.16
CA GLN A 141 152.18 102.85 43.38
C GLN A 141 153.50 103.45 43.91
N ALA A 142 154.64 102.80 43.63
CA ALA A 142 155.96 103.30 44.03
C ALA A 142 156.40 104.51 43.20
N GLU A 143 156.17 104.47 41.88
CA GLU A 143 156.66 105.46 40.91
C GLU A 143 156.07 106.87 41.15
N ASN A 144 154.77 106.93 41.48
CA ASN A 144 154.04 108.17 41.77
C ASN A 144 154.62 108.93 42.99
N THR A 145 155.16 108.20 43.98
CA THR A 145 155.73 108.77 45.21
C THR A 145 157.09 109.45 44.97
N ALA A 146 157.84 109.03 43.95
CA ALA A 146 159.16 109.61 43.64
C ALA A 146 159.04 110.99 42.98
N LEU A 147 158.09 111.16 42.05
CA LEU A 147 157.91 112.38 41.26
C LEU A 147 157.57 113.60 42.14
N GLN A 148 156.70 113.42 43.15
CA GLN A 148 156.26 114.51 44.03
C GLN A 148 157.42 115.17 44.81
N LYS A 149 158.45 114.40 45.20
CA LYS A 149 159.60 114.92 45.97
C LYS A 149 160.51 115.84 45.15
N ASN A 150 160.63 115.62 43.85
CA ASN A 150 161.49 116.46 42.99
C ASN A 150 160.93 117.87 42.77
N VAL A 151 159.60 118.02 42.71
CA VAL A 151 158.96 119.33 42.49
C VAL A 151 159.22 120.29 43.66
N ALA A 152 159.13 119.81 44.90
CA ALA A 152 159.36 120.62 46.09
C ALA A 152 160.81 121.16 46.19
N ALA A 153 161.80 120.33 45.85
CA ALA A 153 163.22 120.68 45.91
C ALA A 153 163.63 121.81 44.93
N LEU A 154 162.90 121.96 43.83
CA LEU A 154 163.13 123.04 42.86
C LEU A 154 162.58 124.39 43.36
N GLN A 155 161.42 124.38 44.04
CA GLN A 155 160.79 125.59 44.56
C GLN A 155 161.63 126.25 45.66
N GLU A 156 162.27 125.45 46.54
CA GLU A 156 163.10 125.99 47.64
C GLU A 156 164.38 126.70 47.14
N ARG A 157 164.87 126.37 45.93
CA ARG A 157 166.03 127.03 45.33
C ARG A 157 165.70 128.41 44.77
N TYR A 158 164.56 128.55 44.08
CA TYR A 158 164.12 129.83 43.51
C TYR A 158 163.87 130.91 44.57
N GLY A 159 163.52 130.54 45.81
CA GLY A 159 163.27 131.49 46.89
C GLY A 159 164.50 132.21 47.45
N LYS A 160 165.73 131.74 47.18
CA LYS A 160 166.94 132.18 47.91
C LYS A 160 167.80 133.24 47.19
N GLU A 161 167.54 133.54 45.92
CA GLU A 161 168.35 134.50 45.15
C GLU A 161 167.80 135.95 45.18
N ALA A 162 166.54 136.16 45.57
CA ALA A 162 165.88 137.47 45.52
C ALA A 162 166.19 138.42 46.71
N GLY A 163 167.12 138.08 47.62
CA GLY A 163 167.15 138.62 48.99
C GLY A 163 168.42 139.31 49.49
N LYS A 164 169.38 139.73 48.64
CA LYS A 164 170.68 140.30 49.11
C LYS A 164 171.23 141.48 48.29
N PHE A 165 170.90 142.72 48.70
CA PHE A 165 171.55 143.98 48.27
C PHE A 165 171.44 145.07 49.37
N SER A 166 172.49 145.38 50.17
CA SER A 166 172.59 146.57 51.12
C SER A 166 173.87 146.62 52.03
N ALA A 167 174.73 147.69 52.02
CA ALA A 167 175.82 148.05 53.00
C ALA A 167 176.51 149.48 52.79
N VAL A 168 177.08 150.24 53.81
CA VAL A 168 177.38 151.77 53.82
C VAL A 168 178.63 152.36 54.71
N SER A 169 178.86 153.72 55.01
CA SER A 169 180.13 154.65 55.25
C SER A 169 180.21 155.91 56.36
N GLU A 170 181.16 157.00 56.47
CA GLU A 170 181.41 158.24 57.51
C GLU A 170 182.49 159.57 57.37
N GLY A 171 182.53 160.79 58.15
CA GLY A 171 183.72 161.84 58.52
C GLY A 171 183.84 163.54 58.67
N GLN A 172 184.64 164.25 59.65
CA GLN A 172 185.53 165.59 59.98
C GLN A 172 185.39 167.29 60.00
N GLY A 173 186.27 168.23 60.68
CA GLY A 173 186.40 169.85 60.70
C GLY A 173 187.40 170.85 61.67
N ASP A 174 187.64 172.28 61.59
CA ASP A 174 188.64 173.31 62.38
C ASP A 174 188.66 175.04 62.35
N PRO A 175 189.31 176.00 63.22
CA PRO A 175 189.30 177.61 63.34
C PRO A 175 190.39 178.74 64.03
N PRO A 176 190.51 180.17 63.84
CA PRO A 176 191.48 181.31 64.46
C PRO A 176 191.23 182.98 64.67
N GLY A 177 192.12 183.99 65.23
CA GLY A 177 192.04 185.61 65.31
C GLY A 177 193.03 186.73 66.12
N GLY A 178 192.97 188.18 66.06
CA GLY A 178 193.78 189.38 66.81
C GLY A 178 193.62 191.02 66.43
N LEU A 179 194.02 192.33 66.91
CA LEU A 179 194.87 193.26 67.91
C LEU A 179 194.94 194.97 67.77
N ALA A 180 195.68 195.94 68.54
CA ALA A 180 195.55 197.55 68.67
C ALA A 180 196.69 198.70 69.19
N PRO A 181 196.54 200.15 69.28
CA PRO A 181 197.52 201.41 69.52
C PRO A 181 197.26 202.68 70.61
N THR A 182 197.70 204.03 70.87
CA THR A 182 198.43 205.38 70.39
C THR A 182 198.73 206.70 71.41
N VAL A 183 199.43 207.92 71.09
CA VAL A 183 199.43 209.51 71.47
C VAL A 183 200.35 210.53 72.44
N LEU A 184 200.59 211.90 72.08
CA LEU A 184 200.80 213.34 72.78
C LEU A 184 202.15 214.25 73.15
N ALA A 185 202.19 215.68 73.22
CA ALA A 185 203.30 216.72 73.69
C ALA A 185 203.11 218.38 73.80
N PRO A 186 204.03 219.33 74.35
CA PRO A 186 203.93 220.88 74.63
C PRO A 186 205.14 222.00 74.43
N MET A 187 205.13 223.35 74.87
CA MET A 187 206.09 224.58 74.54
C MET A 187 206.28 225.92 75.49
N PRO A 188 207.33 226.88 75.40
CA PRO A 188 207.64 228.19 76.20
C PRO A 188 207.93 229.69 75.56
N LEU A 189 208.87 230.62 76.04
CA LEU A 189 208.89 232.19 76.03
C LEU A 189 210.25 233.11 75.99
N ALA A 190 210.32 234.42 75.45
CA ALA A 190 211.29 235.61 75.69
C ALA A 190 211.02 236.99 74.96
N GLU A 191 209.75 237.37 74.66
CA GLU A 191 209.41 238.52 73.78
C GLU A 191 208.21 239.34 74.30
N VAL A 192 208.44 240.62 74.60
CA VAL A 192 207.39 241.57 75.03
C VAL A 192 207.14 242.65 73.97
N GLU A 193 208.20 243.33 73.52
CA GLU A 193 208.11 244.50 72.65
C GLU A 193 207.63 244.17 71.22
N LEU A 194 207.92 242.95 70.73
CA LEU A 194 207.53 242.51 69.38
C LEU A 194 206.00 242.31 69.22
N LYS A 195 205.25 242.17 70.34
CA LYS A 195 203.81 241.88 70.29
C LYS A 195 202.93 243.11 70.03
N TRP A 196 203.45 244.32 70.21
CA TRP A 196 202.71 245.58 70.01
C TRP A 196 202.42 245.90 68.54
N GLU A 197 203.33 245.60 67.60
CA GLU A 197 203.01 245.73 66.16
C GLU A 197 202.18 244.54 65.64
N MET A 198 202.28 243.36 66.27
CA MET A 198 201.28 242.29 66.05
C MET A 198 199.87 242.76 66.46
N GLU A 199 199.72 243.47 67.59
CA GLU A 199 198.44 244.06 68.04
C GLU A 199 197.80 245.02 67.01
N LYS A 200 198.57 245.57 66.06
CA LYS A 200 198.07 246.38 64.94
C LYS A 200 197.76 245.55 63.69
N GLU A 201 198.67 244.66 63.30
CA GLU A 201 198.52 243.83 62.11
C GLU A 201 197.38 242.83 62.31
N GLU A 202 197.34 242.11 63.43
CA GLU A 202 196.25 241.22 63.82
C GLU A 202 194.90 241.95 63.82
N LYS A 203 194.86 243.23 64.23
CA LYS A 203 193.60 244.00 64.26
C LYS A 203 193.02 244.29 62.87
N ARG A 204 193.84 244.26 61.80
CA ARG A 204 193.37 244.28 60.41
C ARG A 204 193.14 242.87 59.87
N LEU A 205 194.08 241.96 60.13
CA LEU A 205 194.04 240.58 59.64
C LEU A 205 192.84 239.80 60.21
N LEU A 206 192.50 240.03 61.48
CA LEU A 206 191.29 239.49 62.11
C LEU A 206 190.01 240.19 61.63
N TRP A 207 190.08 241.41 61.11
CA TRP A 207 188.92 242.07 60.48
C TRP A 207 188.63 241.50 59.09
N GLU A 208 189.67 241.30 58.27
CA GLU A 208 189.56 240.56 57.00
C GLU A 208 189.16 239.09 57.22
N GLN A 209 189.71 238.42 58.24
CA GLN A 209 189.29 237.07 58.61
C GLN A 209 187.88 237.03 59.20
N LEU A 210 187.42 238.03 59.97
CA LEU A 210 186.03 238.13 60.41
C LEU A 210 185.07 238.26 59.21
N GLN A 211 185.35 239.17 58.27
CA GLN A 211 184.50 239.34 57.09
C GLN A 211 184.55 238.14 56.14
N GLY A 212 185.71 237.47 56.04
CA GLY A 212 185.87 236.20 55.34
C GLY A 212 185.14 235.04 56.03
N LEU A 213 185.14 235.00 57.37
CA LEU A 213 184.40 234.02 58.17
C LEU A 213 182.89 234.26 58.12
N GLU A 214 182.42 235.52 58.12
CA GLU A 214 181.01 235.84 57.88
C GLU A 214 180.58 235.42 56.47
N SER A 215 181.37 235.74 55.45
CA SER A 215 181.10 235.32 54.06
C SER A 215 181.08 233.79 53.93
N SER A 216 182.02 233.10 54.59
CA SER A 216 182.08 231.64 54.66
C SER A 216 180.88 231.06 55.42
N LYS A 217 180.49 231.65 56.56
CA LYS A 217 179.31 231.24 57.34
C LYS A 217 178.00 231.51 56.61
N GLN A 218 177.90 232.55 55.79
CA GLN A 218 176.75 232.82 54.93
C GLN A 218 176.64 231.78 53.81
N ALA A 219 177.78 231.36 53.24
CA ALA A 219 177.84 230.26 52.28
C ALA A 219 177.53 228.90 52.93
N GLU A 220 178.07 228.62 54.13
CA GLU A 220 177.75 227.41 54.90
C GLU A 220 176.28 227.36 55.31
N THR A 221 175.67 228.46 55.79
CA THR A 221 174.24 228.47 56.15
C THR A 221 173.34 228.31 54.94
N SER A 222 173.69 228.90 53.78
CA SER A 222 172.98 228.66 52.51
C SER A 222 173.10 227.20 52.06
N ARG A 223 174.31 226.62 52.16
CA ARG A 223 174.57 225.20 51.88
C ARG A 223 173.83 224.27 52.85
N LEU A 224 173.78 224.61 54.14
CA LEU A 224 173.03 223.88 55.17
C LEU A 224 171.53 223.98 54.94
N GLN A 225 171.01 225.11 54.43
CA GLN A 225 169.61 225.21 54.00
C GLN A 225 169.31 224.32 52.79
N GLU A 226 170.19 224.27 51.79
CA GLU A 226 170.07 223.31 50.68
C GLU A 226 170.16 221.86 51.15
N GLU A 227 171.10 221.53 52.04
CA GLU A 227 171.27 220.17 52.57
C GLU A 227 170.08 219.77 53.47
N LEU A 228 169.53 220.69 54.29
CA LEU A 228 168.27 220.49 55.03
C LEU A 228 167.08 220.28 54.10
N ALA A 229 166.96 221.03 53.00
CA ALA A 229 165.90 220.83 52.01
C ALA A 229 166.03 219.48 51.30
N LYS A 230 167.25 219.11 50.88
CA LYS A 230 167.57 217.82 50.24
C LYS A 230 167.37 216.64 51.21
N LEU A 231 167.67 216.81 52.49
CA LEU A 231 167.40 215.81 53.52
C LEU A 231 165.90 215.68 53.81
N SER A 232 165.16 216.80 53.87
CA SER A 232 163.70 216.80 54.05
C SER A 232 162.98 216.13 52.88
N GLU A 233 163.39 216.40 51.64
CA GLU A 233 162.92 215.67 50.46
C GLU A 233 163.24 214.16 50.54
N LYS A 234 164.48 213.80 50.88
CA LYS A 234 164.90 212.38 50.98
C LYS A 234 164.12 211.66 52.07
N LEU A 235 163.87 212.31 53.22
CA LEU A 235 163.05 211.78 54.31
C LEU A 235 161.60 211.60 53.87
N LYS A 236 161.01 212.59 53.18
CA LYS A 236 159.63 212.51 52.69
C LYS A 236 159.46 211.43 51.62
N LYS A 237 160.38 211.34 50.65
CA LYS A 237 160.43 210.27 49.63
C LYS A 237 160.66 208.89 50.28
N LYS A 238 161.45 208.81 51.36
CA LYS A 238 161.57 207.59 52.19
C LYS A 238 160.25 207.23 52.87
N GLN A 239 159.57 208.19 53.50
CA GLN A 239 158.27 207.98 54.15
C GLN A 239 157.21 207.49 53.15
N GLU A 240 157.11 208.14 51.98
CA GLU A 240 156.19 207.76 50.90
C GLU A 240 156.53 206.37 50.34
N SER A 241 157.83 206.03 50.17
CA SER A 241 158.25 204.69 49.76
C SER A 241 157.92 203.62 50.81
N PHE A 242 158.00 203.95 52.10
CA PHE A 242 157.67 203.05 53.19
C PHE A 242 156.15 202.81 53.27
N CYS A 243 155.34 203.86 53.15
CA CYS A 243 153.88 203.73 53.10
C CYS A 243 153.41 202.91 51.88
N ARG A 244 154.02 203.11 50.69
CA ARG A 244 153.74 202.28 49.51
C ARG A 244 154.12 200.82 49.75
N LEU A 245 155.34 200.55 50.21
CA LEU A 245 155.83 199.20 50.48
C LEU A 245 155.01 198.48 51.57
N GLN A 246 154.52 199.22 52.57
CA GLN A 246 153.60 198.70 53.58
C GLN A 246 152.21 198.40 52.99
N THR A 247 151.67 199.27 52.14
CA THR A 247 150.39 199.03 51.45
C THR A 247 150.50 197.81 50.52
N GLU A 248 151.58 197.71 49.74
CA GLU A 248 151.90 196.57 48.88
C GLU A 248 152.01 195.27 49.69
N LYS A 249 152.73 195.29 50.82
CA LYS A 249 152.80 194.17 51.77
C LYS A 249 151.42 193.78 52.30
N GLU A 250 150.58 194.73 52.69
CA GLU A 250 149.23 194.47 53.19
C GLU A 250 148.31 193.91 52.09
N THR A 251 148.42 194.38 50.84
CA THR A 251 147.70 193.78 49.70
C THR A 251 148.18 192.35 49.40
N LEU A 252 149.50 192.09 49.37
CA LEU A 252 150.05 190.75 49.15
C LEU A 252 149.69 189.77 50.27
N PHE A 253 149.61 190.26 51.51
CA PHE A 253 149.19 189.45 52.66
C PHE A 253 147.69 189.12 52.58
N ASN A 254 146.85 190.09 52.22
CA ASN A 254 145.42 189.88 52.01
C ASN A 254 145.14 188.95 50.83
N ASP A 255 145.81 189.12 49.68
CA ASP A 255 145.69 188.22 48.53
C ASP A 255 146.13 186.80 48.88
N SER A 256 147.24 186.64 49.63
CA SER A 256 147.67 185.32 50.13
C SER A 256 146.62 184.69 51.05
N ARG A 257 146.03 185.48 51.98
CA ARG A 257 144.97 185.02 52.89
C ARG A 257 143.72 184.58 52.12
N ASN A 258 143.26 185.42 51.20
CA ASN A 258 142.12 185.15 50.32
C ASN A 258 142.36 183.92 49.44
N LYS A 259 143.60 183.70 48.95
CA LYS A 259 143.93 182.51 48.15
C LYS A 259 143.95 181.23 48.98
N ILE A 260 144.38 181.29 50.24
CA ILE A 260 144.29 180.17 51.18
C ILE A 260 142.82 179.85 51.51
N GLU A 261 141.99 180.86 51.77
CA GLU A 261 140.55 180.70 51.99
C GLU A 261 139.84 180.11 50.75
N GLU A 262 140.14 180.60 49.54
CA GLU A 262 139.68 180.03 48.26
C GLU A 262 140.05 178.55 48.08
N LEU A 263 141.26 178.15 48.52
CA LEU A 263 141.74 176.78 48.43
C LEU A 263 141.12 175.87 49.49
N GLN A 264 140.81 176.40 50.68
CA GLN A 264 140.05 175.68 51.70
C GLN A 264 138.59 175.48 51.26
N GLN A 265 137.92 176.53 50.77
CA GLN A 265 136.54 176.43 50.26
C GLN A 265 136.42 175.47 49.09
N ARG A 266 137.37 175.46 48.14
CA ARG A 266 137.38 174.45 47.06
C ARG A 266 137.55 173.02 47.60
N LYS A 267 138.50 172.79 48.52
CA LYS A 267 138.68 171.46 49.15
C LYS A 267 137.44 170.99 49.91
N GLU A 268 136.74 171.89 50.61
CA GLU A 268 135.47 171.56 51.26
C GLU A 268 134.35 171.26 50.26
N ALA A 269 134.26 172.01 49.16
CA ALA A 269 133.28 171.77 48.10
C ALA A 269 133.52 170.41 47.43
N ASP A 270 134.77 170.11 47.07
CA ASP A 270 135.17 168.82 46.50
C ASP A 270 134.89 167.66 47.47
N HIS A 271 135.19 167.83 48.77
CA HIS A 271 134.91 166.81 49.78
C HIS A 271 133.40 166.59 49.99
N LYS A 272 132.59 167.66 49.96
CA LYS A 272 131.12 167.58 50.02
C LYS A 272 130.55 166.90 48.76
N ALA A 273 131.09 167.20 47.58
CA ALA A 273 130.70 166.56 46.32
C ALA A 273 131.05 165.05 46.30
N GLN A 274 132.23 164.67 46.80
CA GLN A 274 132.59 163.25 46.95
C GLN A 274 131.71 162.53 47.96
N LEU A 275 131.42 163.12 49.14
CA LEU A 275 130.50 162.53 50.12
C LEU A 275 129.10 162.30 49.55
N ALA A 276 128.55 163.28 48.83
CA ALA A 276 127.25 163.16 48.17
C ALA A 276 127.26 162.07 47.07
N ARG A 277 128.36 161.96 46.31
CA ARG A 277 128.53 160.89 45.31
C ARG A 277 128.62 159.51 45.94
N THR A 278 129.34 159.36 47.05
CA THR A 278 129.43 158.11 47.81
C THR A 278 128.07 157.73 48.40
N GLN A 279 127.33 158.66 49.02
CA GLN A 279 125.98 158.39 49.52
C GLN A 279 125.02 157.96 48.40
N LYS A 280 125.08 158.59 47.23
CA LYS A 280 124.23 158.21 46.08
C LYS A 280 124.56 156.81 45.57
N LEU A 281 125.85 156.45 45.48
CA LEU A 281 126.29 155.09 45.15
C LEU A 281 125.88 154.07 46.23
N GLN A 282 125.88 154.46 47.52
CA GLN A 282 125.40 153.63 48.62
C GLN A 282 123.90 153.29 48.44
N GLN A 283 123.07 154.29 48.17
CA GLN A 283 121.64 154.14 47.93
C GLN A 283 121.33 153.33 46.65
N GLU A 284 122.09 153.54 45.58
CA GLU A 284 121.98 152.77 44.34
C GLU A 284 122.35 151.28 44.56
N LEU A 285 123.36 151.00 45.39
CA LEU A 285 123.74 149.64 45.79
C LEU A 285 122.67 148.98 46.69
N GLU A 286 122.08 149.73 47.62
CA GLU A 286 121.01 149.23 48.51
C GLU A 286 119.74 148.92 47.71
N ALA A 287 119.31 149.81 46.81
CA ALA A 287 118.18 149.57 45.91
C ALA A 287 118.41 148.40 44.96
N ALA A 288 119.61 148.26 44.39
CA ALA A 288 119.98 147.10 43.57
C ALA A 288 119.88 145.79 44.37
N ASN A 289 120.35 145.77 45.63
CA ASN A 289 120.24 144.58 46.49
C ASN A 289 118.78 144.24 46.85
N GLN A 290 117.92 145.24 47.06
CA GLN A 290 116.48 145.03 47.29
C GLN A 290 115.81 144.40 46.07
N SER A 291 116.01 144.95 44.86
CA SER A 291 115.46 144.34 43.62
C SER A 291 115.99 142.93 43.36
N LEU A 292 117.24 142.63 43.75
CA LEU A 292 117.82 141.29 43.69
C LEU A 292 117.29 140.35 44.78
N ALA A 293 116.68 140.85 45.86
CA ALA A 293 115.95 140.03 46.83
C ALA A 293 114.55 139.70 46.29
N GLU A 294 113.80 140.70 45.82
CA GLU A 294 112.48 140.56 45.21
C GLU A 294 112.50 139.57 44.03
N LEU A 295 113.50 139.67 43.14
CA LEU A 295 113.67 138.74 42.01
C LEU A 295 114.08 137.32 42.43
N ARG A 296 114.65 137.12 43.63
CA ARG A 296 114.91 135.77 44.18
C ARG A 296 113.64 135.18 44.76
N ASP A 297 112.88 135.95 45.52
CA ASP A 297 111.63 135.52 46.12
C ASP A 297 110.56 135.23 45.06
N GLN A 298 110.46 136.07 44.02
CA GLN A 298 109.64 135.76 42.83
C GLN A 298 110.07 134.45 42.18
N ARG A 299 111.36 134.26 41.86
CA ARG A 299 111.84 132.99 41.27
C ARG A 299 111.66 131.79 42.20
N GLN A 300 111.62 131.98 43.51
CA GLN A 300 111.37 130.91 44.47
C GLN A 300 109.86 130.59 44.56
N GLY A 301 109.00 131.60 44.48
CA GLY A 301 107.55 131.47 44.29
C GLY A 301 107.22 130.73 42.99
N GLU A 302 107.67 131.25 41.84
CA GLU A 302 107.53 130.61 40.51
C GLU A 302 107.97 129.14 40.54
N ARG A 303 109.10 128.82 41.19
CA ARG A 303 109.59 127.44 41.31
C ARG A 303 108.69 126.56 42.20
N LEU A 304 108.13 127.10 43.28
CA LEU A 304 107.19 126.38 44.14
C LEU A 304 105.84 126.19 43.45
N GLU A 305 105.37 127.18 42.70
CA GLU A 305 104.16 127.11 41.88
C GLU A 305 104.33 126.12 40.72
N HIS A 306 105.44 126.15 39.99
CA HIS A 306 105.76 125.16 38.97
C HIS A 306 105.93 123.75 39.55
N ALA A 307 106.55 123.60 40.72
CA ALA A 307 106.66 122.30 41.39
C ALA A 307 105.31 121.79 41.91
N ALA A 308 104.41 122.68 42.36
CA ALA A 308 103.05 122.34 42.75
C ALA A 308 102.19 121.98 41.53
N ALA A 309 102.31 122.72 40.42
CA ALA A 309 101.62 122.44 39.17
C ALA A 309 102.11 121.13 38.52
N LEU A 310 103.42 120.86 38.53
CA LEU A 310 103.96 119.58 38.09
C LEU A 310 103.48 118.41 38.96
N ARG A 311 103.44 118.59 40.28
CA ARG A 311 102.87 117.56 41.18
C ARG A 311 101.38 117.36 40.91
N ALA A 312 100.58 118.43 40.83
CA ALA A 312 99.16 118.36 40.53
C ALA A 312 98.87 117.73 39.15
N LEU A 313 99.69 118.00 38.13
CA LEU A 313 99.61 117.32 36.83
C LEU A 313 100.00 115.84 36.93
N GLN A 314 101.03 115.49 37.70
CA GLN A 314 101.45 114.11 37.90
C GLN A 314 100.43 113.30 38.72
N ASP A 315 99.83 113.90 39.75
CA ASP A 315 98.73 113.33 40.53
C ASP A 315 97.48 113.19 39.65
N GLN A 316 97.14 114.20 38.84
CA GLN A 316 96.00 114.16 37.92
C GLN A 316 96.17 113.11 36.82
N VAL A 317 97.39 112.92 36.29
CA VAL A 317 97.73 111.85 35.33
C VAL A 317 97.72 110.49 36.02
N SER A 318 98.14 110.39 37.29
CA SER A 318 98.06 109.14 38.07
C SER A 318 96.62 108.73 38.36
N ILE A 319 95.75 109.69 38.68
CA ILE A 319 94.31 109.47 38.85
C ILE A 319 93.68 109.09 37.51
N GLN A 320 93.93 109.85 36.43
CA GLN A 320 93.40 109.51 35.10
C GLN A 320 93.90 108.16 34.58
N SER A 321 95.13 107.75 34.90
CA SER A 321 95.62 106.42 34.55
C SER A 321 94.96 105.34 35.39
N ALA A 322 94.74 105.56 36.69
CA ALA A 322 93.98 104.65 37.55
C ALA A 322 92.50 104.52 37.10
N ASP A 323 91.80 105.63 36.88
CA ASP A 323 90.42 105.69 36.39
C ASP A 323 90.27 104.96 35.04
N ALA A 324 91.24 105.13 34.14
CA ALA A 324 91.26 104.45 32.84
C ALA A 324 91.61 102.97 32.96
N GLN A 325 92.52 102.61 33.87
CA GLN A 325 92.88 101.22 34.17
C GLN A 325 91.68 100.48 34.77
N GLU A 326 90.98 101.07 35.74
CA GLU A 326 89.77 100.52 36.36
C GLU A 326 88.62 100.41 35.34
N GLN A 327 88.46 101.38 34.44
CA GLN A 327 87.51 101.26 33.32
C GLN A 327 87.88 100.12 32.36
N VAL A 328 89.16 99.92 32.05
CA VAL A 328 89.60 98.80 31.19
C VAL A 328 89.45 97.46 31.90
N GLU A 329 89.80 97.36 33.18
CA GLU A 329 89.64 96.15 34.00
C GLU A 329 88.15 95.83 34.22
N GLY A 330 87.31 96.83 34.44
CA GLY A 330 85.85 96.73 34.49
C GLY A 330 85.26 96.26 33.16
N LEU A 331 85.63 96.88 32.03
CA LEU A 331 85.20 96.44 30.70
C LEU A 331 85.70 95.04 30.35
N LEU A 332 86.90 94.63 30.79
CA LEU A 332 87.41 93.27 30.62
C LEU A 332 86.66 92.27 31.51
N ALA A 333 86.33 92.64 32.75
CA ALA A 333 85.52 91.84 33.66
C ALA A 333 84.08 91.67 33.13
N GLU A 334 83.45 92.75 32.65
CA GLU A 334 82.15 92.70 31.95
C GLU A 334 82.24 91.86 30.68
N ASN A 335 83.26 92.04 29.84
CA ASN A 335 83.39 91.26 28.60
C ASN A 335 83.62 89.77 28.89
N ASN A 336 84.37 89.43 29.94
CA ASN A 336 84.53 88.06 30.40
C ASN A 336 83.24 87.49 31.02
N ALA A 337 82.51 88.27 31.83
CA ALA A 337 81.21 87.87 32.37
C ALA A 337 80.17 87.67 31.25
N LEU A 338 80.18 88.52 30.22
CA LEU A 338 79.36 88.38 29.01
C LEU A 338 79.76 87.15 28.21
N ARG A 339 81.06 86.84 28.05
CA ARG A 339 81.53 85.58 27.44
C ARG A 339 81.10 84.36 28.24
N THR A 340 81.22 84.38 29.56
CA THR A 340 80.76 83.28 30.43
C THR A 340 79.24 83.13 30.36
N SER A 341 78.47 84.23 30.34
CA SER A 341 77.02 84.19 30.17
C SER A 341 76.61 83.74 28.77
N LEU A 342 77.35 84.10 27.73
CA LEU A 342 77.11 83.65 26.36
C LEU A 342 77.37 82.14 26.27
N ALA A 343 78.52 81.68 26.74
CA ALA A 343 78.85 80.25 26.78
C ALA A 343 77.85 79.45 27.62
N ALA A 344 77.36 79.99 28.74
CA ALA A 344 76.29 79.37 29.53
C ALA A 344 74.96 79.30 28.76
N LEU A 345 74.58 80.37 28.03
CA LEU A 345 73.39 80.38 27.17
C LEU A 345 73.53 79.44 25.98
N GLU A 346 74.71 79.33 25.38
CA GLU A 346 75.03 78.38 24.30
C GLU A 346 74.94 76.94 24.80
N GLN A 347 75.49 76.62 25.98
CA GLN A 347 75.36 75.30 26.61
C GLN A 347 73.90 74.97 26.99
N ILE A 348 73.13 75.95 27.48
CA ILE A 348 71.68 75.80 27.70
C ILE A 348 70.95 75.60 26.38
N GLN A 349 71.36 76.27 25.30
CA GLN A 349 70.75 76.13 23.97
C GLN A 349 71.08 74.80 23.30
N THR A 350 72.31 74.28 23.43
CA THR A 350 72.67 72.95 22.93
C THR A 350 71.99 71.85 23.74
N ALA A 351 72.00 71.94 25.08
CA ALA A 351 71.27 71.03 25.95
C ALA A 351 69.77 71.02 25.63
N LYS A 352 69.12 72.18 25.56
CA LYS A 352 67.70 72.31 25.17
C LYS A 352 67.42 71.80 23.75
N THR A 353 68.37 71.90 22.83
CA THR A 353 68.23 71.36 21.47
C THR A 353 68.33 69.83 21.48
N GLN A 354 69.22 69.27 22.31
CA GLN A 354 69.32 67.83 22.54
C GLN A 354 68.06 67.30 23.22
N GLU A 355 67.57 67.96 24.28
CA GLU A 355 66.29 67.64 24.94
C GLU A 355 65.12 67.67 23.95
N LEU A 356 65.02 68.71 23.11
CA LEU A 356 63.96 68.80 22.10
C LEU A 356 64.08 67.71 21.02
N ASN A 357 65.29 67.25 20.69
CA ASN A 357 65.47 66.13 19.76
C ASN A 357 65.14 64.80 20.43
N MET A 358 65.61 64.54 21.65
CA MET A 358 65.22 63.37 22.46
C MET A 358 63.69 63.29 22.64
N LEU A 359 63.02 64.42 22.92
CA LEU A 359 61.56 64.49 23.05
C LEU A 359 60.85 64.26 21.71
N ARG A 360 61.40 64.74 20.58
CA ARG A 360 60.87 64.43 19.24
C ARG A 360 61.01 62.95 18.93
N GLU A 361 62.18 62.37 19.17
CA GLU A 361 62.50 60.96 18.96
C GLU A 361 61.59 60.06 19.80
N GLN A 362 61.42 60.37 21.08
CA GLN A 362 60.43 59.73 21.97
C GLN A 362 59.00 59.88 21.46
N THR A 363 58.61 61.08 20.99
CA THR A 363 57.26 61.31 20.43
C THR A 363 57.04 60.49 19.16
N THR A 364 58.05 60.38 18.27
CA THR A 364 57.97 59.54 17.07
C THR A 364 57.99 58.04 17.39
N GLY A 365 58.73 57.63 18.42
CA GLY A 365 58.72 56.26 18.92
C GLY A 365 57.35 55.87 19.46
N LEU A 366 56.80 56.65 20.39
CA LEU A 366 55.45 56.45 20.94
C LEU A 366 54.35 56.52 19.87
N ALA A 367 54.50 57.37 18.85
CA ALA A 367 53.57 57.41 17.72
C ALA A 367 53.66 56.15 16.83
N ALA A 368 54.87 55.64 16.58
CA ALA A 368 55.08 54.40 15.84
C ALA A 368 54.60 53.16 16.64
N GLU A 369 54.86 53.11 17.95
CA GLU A 369 54.33 52.10 18.86
C GLU A 369 52.80 52.12 18.91
N LEU A 370 52.18 53.31 19.00
CA LEU A 370 50.73 53.46 18.96
C LEU A 370 50.14 53.00 17.61
N GLN A 371 50.78 53.36 16.49
CA GLN A 371 50.34 52.92 15.16
C GLN A 371 50.53 51.40 14.97
N GLN A 372 51.61 50.82 15.52
CA GLN A 372 51.83 49.37 15.52
C GLN A 372 50.76 48.66 16.36
N GLN A 373 50.47 49.14 17.57
CA GLN A 373 49.40 48.59 18.41
C GLN A 373 48.00 48.73 17.78
N GLN A 374 47.76 49.78 16.99
CA GLN A 374 46.54 49.92 16.19
C GLN A 374 46.47 48.88 15.07
N ALA A 375 47.55 48.68 14.30
CA ALA A 375 47.61 47.65 13.27
C ALA A 375 47.48 46.23 13.85
N GLU A 376 48.17 45.93 14.95
CA GLU A 376 48.03 44.65 15.66
C GLU A 376 46.61 44.42 16.18
N TYR A 377 45.92 45.47 16.65
CA TYR A 377 44.52 45.39 17.08
C TYR A 377 43.56 45.18 15.88
N GLU A 378 43.79 45.84 14.75
CA GLU A 378 43.01 45.68 13.52
C GLU A 378 43.20 44.26 12.93
N ASP A 379 44.44 43.74 12.88
CA ASP A 379 44.74 42.37 12.46
C ASP A 379 44.10 41.33 13.39
N LEU A 380 44.18 41.51 14.71
CA LEU A 380 43.53 40.63 15.69
C LEU A 380 42.00 40.69 15.62
N MET A 381 41.43 41.86 15.32
CA MET A 381 39.99 42.00 15.07
C MET A 381 39.56 41.30 13.77
N GLY A 382 40.34 41.43 12.70
CA GLY A 382 40.13 40.70 11.45
C GLY A 382 40.16 39.18 11.66
N GLN A 383 41.22 38.67 12.30
CA GLN A 383 41.34 37.24 12.65
C GLN A 383 40.18 36.75 13.53
N LYS A 384 39.72 37.56 14.48
CA LYS A 384 38.56 37.24 15.33
C LYS A 384 37.26 37.16 14.53
N ASP A 385 37.05 38.07 13.58
CA ASP A 385 35.82 38.11 12.79
C ASP A 385 35.83 37.04 11.66
N ASP A 386 37.01 36.67 11.14
CA ASP A 386 37.22 35.47 10.31
C ASP A 386 36.91 34.18 11.10
N LEU A 387 37.46 34.02 12.31
CA LEU A 387 37.19 32.87 13.18
C LEU A 387 35.72 32.79 13.60
N ASN A 388 35.07 33.92 13.85
CA ASN A 388 33.63 34.00 14.10
C ASN A 388 32.81 33.58 12.87
N SER A 389 33.23 34.00 11.67
CA SER A 389 32.60 33.61 10.41
C SER A 389 32.73 32.10 10.16
N GLN A 390 33.93 31.55 10.32
CA GLN A 390 34.21 30.11 10.24
C GLN A 390 33.42 29.31 11.29
N LEU A 391 33.29 29.83 12.52
CA LEU A 391 32.48 29.21 13.56
C LEU A 391 30.99 29.20 13.19
N GLN A 392 30.45 30.30 12.65
CA GLN A 392 29.07 30.34 12.18
C GLN A 392 28.83 29.42 10.96
N GLU A 393 29.79 29.32 10.04
CA GLU A 393 29.72 28.37 8.92
C GLU A 393 29.78 26.92 9.39
N SER A 394 30.66 26.61 10.35
CA SER A 394 30.73 25.30 11.02
C SER A 394 29.41 24.96 11.71
N LEU A 395 28.80 25.92 12.44
CA LEU A 395 27.48 25.74 13.06
C LEU A 395 26.38 25.52 12.01
N ARG A 396 26.35 26.27 10.91
CA ARG A 396 25.40 26.07 9.79
C ARG A 396 25.58 24.72 9.11
N ALA A 397 26.82 24.27 8.91
CA ALA A 397 27.13 22.97 8.34
C ALA A 397 26.70 21.83 9.28
N ASN A 398 26.95 21.97 10.59
CA ASN A 398 26.54 21.01 11.60
C ASN A 398 25.01 20.95 11.74
N SER A 399 24.31 22.09 11.66
CA SER A 399 22.83 22.13 11.59
C SER A 399 22.31 21.36 10.37
N ARG A 400 22.88 21.56 9.18
CA ARG A 400 22.52 20.79 7.96
C ARG A 400 22.79 19.30 8.08
N LEU A 401 23.87 18.90 8.75
CA LEU A 401 24.17 17.49 9.02
C LEU A 401 23.17 16.88 10.01
N LEU A 402 22.72 17.64 11.02
CA LEU A 402 21.67 17.20 11.94
C LEU A 402 20.31 17.10 11.24
N GLU A 403 19.97 18.05 10.36
CA GLU A 403 18.79 18.01 9.49
C GLU A 403 18.82 16.75 8.60
N GLN A 404 19.91 16.49 7.89
CA GLN A 404 20.08 15.29 7.06
C GLN A 404 20.05 13.99 7.86
N LEU A 405 20.62 13.94 9.06
CA LEU A 405 20.52 12.77 9.96
C LEU A 405 19.09 12.56 10.46
N GLN A 406 18.31 13.62 10.64
CA GLN A 406 16.90 13.55 11.00
C GLN A 406 16.03 13.11 9.81
N GLU A 407 16.31 13.57 8.60
CA GLU A 407 15.66 13.13 7.34
C GLU A 407 15.92 11.63 7.10
N ILE A 408 17.18 11.19 7.07
CA ILE A 408 17.57 9.78 6.91
C ILE A 408 17.00 8.92 8.06
N GLY A 409 16.87 9.48 9.26
CA GLY A 409 16.19 8.85 10.39
C GLY A 409 14.70 8.57 10.10
N GLN A 410 13.98 9.57 9.59
CA GLN A 410 12.57 9.44 9.19
C GLN A 410 12.38 8.51 8.00
N GLU A 411 13.22 8.59 6.96
CA GLU A 411 13.20 7.66 5.82
C GLU A 411 13.40 6.21 6.28
N LYS A 412 14.37 5.97 7.16
CA LYS A 412 14.61 4.65 7.76
C LYS A 412 13.40 4.16 8.56
N GLU A 413 12.74 5.04 9.31
CA GLU A 413 11.54 4.68 10.07
C GLU A 413 10.34 4.37 9.15
N GLN A 414 10.15 5.13 8.07
CA GLN A 414 9.15 4.88 7.03
C GLN A 414 9.41 3.53 6.33
N LEU A 415 10.61 3.30 5.81
CA LEU A 415 11.01 2.03 5.20
C LEU A 415 10.88 0.84 6.17
N THR A 416 11.10 1.07 7.47
CA THR A 416 10.89 0.04 8.51
C THR A 416 9.41 -0.27 8.71
N GLN A 417 8.53 0.74 8.63
CA GLN A 417 7.07 0.55 8.70
C GLN A 417 6.55 -0.16 7.45
N GLU A 418 6.92 0.30 6.25
CA GLU A 418 6.59 -0.36 4.97
C GLU A 418 7.03 -1.83 4.95
N LEU A 419 8.26 -2.12 5.42
CA LEU A 419 8.78 -3.48 5.49
C LEU A 419 8.03 -4.35 6.51
N GLN A 420 7.54 -3.78 7.61
CA GLN A 420 6.63 -4.47 8.54
C GLN A 420 5.25 -4.72 7.91
N GLU A 421 4.69 -3.78 7.15
CA GLU A 421 3.41 -3.97 6.45
C GLU A 421 3.51 -4.98 5.31
N ALA A 422 4.61 -4.95 4.55
CA ALA A 422 4.95 -5.96 3.56
C ALA A 422 5.02 -7.35 4.20
N ARG A 423 5.70 -7.50 5.35
CA ARG A 423 5.73 -8.75 6.14
C ARG A 423 4.33 -9.18 6.60
N LYS A 424 3.57 -8.31 7.26
CA LYS A 424 2.17 -8.59 7.67
C LYS A 424 1.29 -9.00 6.48
N SER A 425 1.51 -8.43 5.29
CA SER A 425 0.80 -8.81 4.06
C SER A 425 1.22 -10.17 3.52
N ALA A 426 2.52 -10.52 3.61
CA ALA A 426 3.05 -11.82 3.21
C ALA A 426 2.62 -12.92 4.18
N GLU A 427 2.62 -12.65 5.49
CA GLU A 427 2.09 -13.52 6.54
C GLU A 427 0.60 -13.81 6.34
N LYS A 428 -0.22 -12.78 6.06
CA LYS A 428 -1.63 -12.97 5.70
C LYS A 428 -1.83 -13.80 4.42
N ARG A 429 -1.06 -13.53 3.36
CA ARG A 429 -1.11 -14.36 2.14
C ARG A 429 -0.69 -15.80 2.40
N LYS A 430 0.33 -16.03 3.23
CA LYS A 430 0.76 -17.37 3.64
C LYS A 430 -0.33 -18.07 4.45
N ALA A 431 -0.95 -17.41 5.43
CA ALA A 431 -2.04 -17.96 6.21
C ALA A 431 -3.21 -18.41 5.32
N MET A 432 -3.66 -17.56 4.38
CA MET A 432 -4.70 -17.94 3.41
C MET A 432 -4.29 -19.10 2.49
N LEU A 433 -3.01 -19.23 2.13
CA LEU A 433 -2.51 -20.36 1.34
C LEU A 433 -2.40 -21.65 2.18
N ASP A 434 -2.01 -21.54 3.45
CA ASP A 434 -2.00 -22.67 4.40
C ASP A 434 -3.44 -23.12 4.72
N GLU A 435 -4.39 -22.19 4.84
CA GLU A 435 -5.84 -22.45 4.97
C GLU A 435 -6.40 -23.17 3.74
N LEU A 436 -6.20 -22.64 2.52
CA LEU A 436 -6.59 -23.31 1.27
C LEU A 436 -5.91 -24.68 1.09
N ALA A 437 -4.69 -24.87 1.61
CA ALA A 437 -4.03 -26.17 1.63
C ALA A 437 -4.69 -27.16 2.61
N MET A 438 -5.15 -26.69 3.77
CA MET A 438 -5.92 -27.50 4.72
C MET A 438 -7.31 -27.85 4.16
N GLU A 439 -8.04 -26.87 3.61
CA GLU A 439 -9.35 -27.07 2.99
C GLU A 439 -9.27 -28.09 1.84
N THR A 440 -8.36 -27.88 0.88
CA THR A 440 -8.21 -28.82 -0.24
C THR A 440 -7.60 -30.18 0.16
N LEU A 441 -7.08 -30.35 1.37
CA LEU A 441 -6.77 -31.67 1.93
C LEU A 441 -8.00 -32.30 2.61
N GLN A 442 -8.81 -31.49 3.30
CA GLN A 442 -10.05 -31.90 3.94
C GLN A 442 -11.09 -32.37 2.91
N GLU A 443 -11.31 -31.63 1.83
CA GLU A 443 -12.13 -32.05 0.68
C GLU A 443 -11.65 -33.38 0.09
N LYS A 444 -10.33 -33.56 -0.06
CA LYS A 444 -9.75 -34.82 -0.55
C LYS A 444 -9.97 -35.99 0.42
N SER A 445 -9.99 -35.76 1.74
CA SER A 445 -10.41 -36.80 2.69
C SER A 445 -11.91 -37.10 2.61
N GLN A 446 -12.77 -36.06 2.54
CA GLN A 446 -14.21 -36.22 2.41
C GLN A 446 -14.58 -37.00 1.14
N HIS A 447 -14.08 -36.59 -0.03
CA HIS A 447 -14.30 -37.33 -1.28
C HIS A 447 -13.73 -38.75 -1.26
N LYS A 448 -12.65 -39.01 -0.52
CA LYS A 448 -12.11 -40.37 -0.35
C LYS A 448 -13.01 -41.23 0.53
N GLU A 449 -13.61 -40.65 1.57
CA GLU A 449 -14.60 -41.30 2.44
C GLU A 449 -15.93 -41.53 1.72
N GLU A 450 -16.42 -40.54 0.96
CA GLU A 450 -17.58 -40.66 0.07
C GLU A 450 -17.38 -41.76 -0.98
N LEU A 451 -16.24 -41.77 -1.69
CA LEU A 451 -15.89 -42.84 -2.62
C LEU A 451 -15.79 -44.21 -1.91
N GLY A 452 -15.31 -44.26 -0.67
CA GLY A 452 -15.32 -45.45 0.17
C GLY A 452 -16.73 -45.93 0.49
N ALA A 453 -17.60 -45.02 0.92
CA ALA A 453 -19.01 -45.30 1.25
C ALA A 453 -19.83 -45.72 0.02
N VAL A 454 -19.61 -45.07 -1.13
CA VAL A 454 -20.24 -45.43 -2.42
C VAL A 454 -19.76 -46.80 -2.89
N ARG A 455 -18.47 -47.12 -2.77
CA ARG A 455 -17.94 -48.47 -3.08
C ARG A 455 -18.52 -49.54 -2.16
N LEU A 456 -18.53 -49.31 -0.84
CA LEU A 456 -19.09 -50.24 0.14
C LEU A 456 -20.61 -50.43 -0.05
N ARG A 457 -21.32 -49.36 -0.41
CA ARG A 457 -22.74 -49.42 -0.78
C ARG A 457 -22.95 -50.23 -2.05
N HIS A 458 -22.16 -49.99 -3.10
CA HIS A 458 -22.24 -50.74 -4.35
C HIS A 458 -21.91 -52.22 -4.15
N GLU A 459 -20.87 -52.55 -3.37
CA GLU A 459 -20.53 -53.92 -2.98
C GLU A 459 -21.67 -54.58 -2.20
N LYS A 460 -22.29 -53.89 -1.25
CA LYS A 460 -23.47 -54.37 -0.52
C LYS A 460 -24.70 -54.56 -1.43
N GLU A 461 -24.89 -53.69 -2.42
CA GLU A 461 -25.96 -53.81 -3.43
C GLU A 461 -25.70 -55.00 -4.38
N VAL A 462 -24.46 -55.21 -4.84
CA VAL A 462 -24.04 -56.37 -5.65
C VAL A 462 -24.16 -57.67 -4.87
N LEU A 463 -23.72 -57.72 -3.61
CA LEU A 463 -23.91 -58.87 -2.72
C LEU A 463 -25.39 -59.13 -2.44
N GLY A 464 -26.20 -58.07 -2.29
CA GLY A 464 -27.65 -58.16 -2.13
C GLY A 464 -28.35 -58.71 -3.37
N VAL A 465 -27.95 -58.28 -4.57
CA VAL A 465 -28.42 -58.80 -5.86
C VAL A 465 -27.98 -60.25 -6.06
N ARG A 466 -26.72 -60.58 -5.76
CA ARG A 466 -26.24 -61.97 -5.77
C ARG A 466 -27.03 -62.86 -4.79
N ALA A 467 -27.31 -62.37 -3.58
CA ALA A 467 -28.12 -63.09 -2.58
C ALA A 467 -29.63 -63.13 -2.93
N ARG A 468 -30.09 -62.37 -3.93
CA ARG A 468 -31.41 -62.54 -4.56
C ARG A 468 -31.35 -63.63 -5.61
N TYR A 469 -30.47 -63.52 -6.61
CA TYR A 469 -30.29 -64.57 -7.62
C TYR A 469 -29.96 -65.95 -7.04
N GLU A 470 -29.11 -66.04 -6.01
CA GLU A 470 -28.86 -67.33 -5.34
C GLU A 470 -30.07 -67.85 -4.54
N ARG A 471 -31.02 -66.99 -4.13
CA ARG A 471 -32.27 -67.45 -3.51
C ARG A 471 -33.26 -67.89 -4.57
N GLU A 472 -33.47 -67.08 -5.61
CA GLU A 472 -34.29 -67.38 -6.77
C GLU A 472 -33.86 -68.69 -7.45
N LEU A 473 -32.55 -68.95 -7.56
CA LEU A 473 -32.01 -70.23 -8.05
C LEU A 473 -32.30 -71.40 -7.10
N ARG A 474 -32.27 -71.21 -5.77
CA ARG A 474 -32.64 -72.26 -4.81
C ARG A 474 -34.14 -72.54 -4.86
N GLU A 475 -34.96 -71.50 -4.86
CA GLU A 475 -36.42 -71.57 -5.00
C GLU A 475 -36.81 -72.27 -6.31
N LEU A 476 -36.22 -71.88 -7.45
CA LEU A 476 -36.42 -72.53 -8.74
C LEU A 476 -35.95 -74.00 -8.77
N HIS A 477 -34.85 -74.34 -8.08
CA HIS A 477 -34.40 -75.72 -7.96
C HIS A 477 -35.32 -76.55 -7.04
N GLU A 478 -35.85 -75.97 -5.97
CA GLU A 478 -36.84 -76.62 -5.10
C GLU A 478 -38.19 -76.79 -5.81
N ASP A 479 -38.67 -75.80 -6.57
CA ASP A 479 -39.92 -75.87 -7.33
C ASP A 479 -39.81 -76.85 -8.49
N LYS A 480 -38.68 -76.86 -9.21
CA LYS A 480 -38.40 -77.93 -10.18
C LYS A 480 -38.40 -79.31 -9.49
N LYS A 481 -37.84 -79.42 -8.28
CA LYS A 481 -37.84 -80.68 -7.52
C LYS A 481 -39.25 -81.08 -7.09
N ARG A 482 -40.09 -80.14 -6.63
CA ARG A 482 -41.51 -80.34 -6.30
C ARG A 482 -42.26 -80.86 -7.53
N GLN A 483 -42.10 -80.20 -8.68
CA GLN A 483 -42.68 -80.62 -9.96
C GLN A 483 -42.17 -82.00 -10.40
N GLU A 484 -40.89 -82.33 -10.23
CA GLU A 484 -40.37 -83.68 -10.48
C GLU A 484 -40.97 -84.72 -9.52
N GLU A 485 -41.20 -84.38 -8.25
CA GLU A 485 -41.80 -85.27 -7.25
C GLU A 485 -43.31 -85.47 -7.49
N GLU A 486 -44.02 -84.41 -7.92
CA GLU A 486 -45.41 -84.42 -8.39
C GLU A 486 -45.58 -85.25 -9.67
N LEU A 487 -44.74 -85.04 -10.69
CA LEU A 487 -44.74 -85.84 -11.92
C LEU A 487 -44.41 -87.31 -11.63
N ARG A 488 -43.46 -87.59 -10.72
CA ARG A 488 -43.24 -88.95 -10.21
C ARG A 488 -44.45 -89.48 -9.44
N GLY A 489 -45.22 -88.62 -8.76
CA GLY A 489 -46.50 -88.95 -8.13
C GLY A 489 -47.54 -89.39 -9.17
N GLN A 490 -47.82 -88.52 -10.13
CA GLN A 490 -48.72 -88.78 -11.27
C GLN A 490 -48.33 -90.04 -12.04
N ILE A 491 -47.03 -90.30 -12.29
CA ILE A 491 -46.56 -91.52 -12.94
C ILE A 491 -46.79 -92.79 -12.10
N ARG A 492 -46.85 -92.69 -10.75
CA ARG A 492 -47.23 -93.81 -9.88
C ARG A 492 -48.75 -94.03 -9.88
N GLU A 493 -49.54 -92.95 -9.88
CA GLU A 493 -51.00 -92.99 -9.95
C GLU A 493 -51.50 -93.49 -11.31
N GLU A 494 -50.91 -93.03 -12.40
CA GLU A 494 -51.20 -93.51 -13.75
C GLU A 494 -50.90 -95.02 -13.80
N LYS A 495 -49.73 -95.46 -13.33
CA LYS A 495 -49.39 -96.89 -13.20
C LYS A 495 -50.29 -97.66 -12.22
N ALA A 496 -51.01 -97.02 -11.31
CA ALA A 496 -52.05 -97.69 -10.52
C ALA A 496 -53.30 -97.88 -11.39
N ARG A 497 -53.76 -96.82 -12.07
CA ARG A 497 -54.88 -96.86 -13.02
C ARG A 497 -54.63 -97.81 -14.20
N THR A 498 -53.40 -97.93 -14.73
CA THR A 498 -53.09 -98.92 -15.77
C THR A 498 -53.34 -100.33 -15.26
N ARG A 499 -52.93 -100.64 -14.02
CA ARG A 499 -53.17 -101.96 -13.41
C ARG A 499 -54.63 -102.21 -13.06
N GLU A 500 -55.35 -101.17 -12.64
CA GLU A 500 -56.81 -101.23 -12.42
C GLU A 500 -57.55 -101.45 -13.76
N LEU A 501 -57.07 -100.86 -14.85
CA LEU A 501 -57.58 -101.11 -16.20
C LEU A 501 -57.20 -102.51 -16.70
N GLU A 502 -55.98 -103.01 -16.42
CA GLU A 502 -55.54 -104.38 -16.74
C GLU A 502 -56.39 -105.43 -16.00
N THR A 503 -56.72 -105.22 -14.72
CA THR A 503 -57.60 -106.14 -13.97
C THR A 503 -59.06 -106.02 -14.42
N LEU A 504 -59.57 -104.81 -14.70
CA LEU A 504 -60.90 -104.64 -15.28
C LEU A 504 -61.00 -105.28 -16.67
N GLN A 505 -59.98 -105.17 -17.51
CA GLN A 505 -59.89 -105.86 -18.81
C GLN A 505 -59.97 -107.37 -18.63
N GLN A 506 -59.22 -107.96 -17.68
CA GLN A 506 -59.32 -109.38 -17.36
C GLN A 506 -60.75 -109.77 -16.94
N THR A 507 -61.41 -108.99 -16.07
CA THR A 507 -62.82 -109.30 -15.71
C THR A 507 -63.80 -109.14 -16.88
N VAL A 508 -63.51 -108.26 -17.84
CA VAL A 508 -64.32 -108.10 -19.07
C VAL A 508 -64.08 -109.27 -20.03
N GLU A 509 -62.85 -109.77 -20.15
CA GLU A 509 -62.53 -110.98 -20.91
C GLU A 509 -63.17 -112.23 -20.30
N GLU A 510 -63.15 -112.37 -18.96
CA GLU A 510 -63.86 -113.42 -18.22
C GLU A 510 -65.38 -113.35 -18.45
N LEU A 511 -65.99 -112.16 -18.32
CA LEU A 511 -67.41 -111.96 -18.58
C LEU A 511 -67.78 -112.19 -20.05
N GLN A 512 -66.93 -111.80 -21.00
CA GLN A 512 -67.13 -112.10 -22.43
C GLN A 512 -67.04 -113.61 -22.70
N ALA A 513 -66.09 -114.32 -22.10
CA ALA A 513 -66.00 -115.78 -22.19
C ALA A 513 -67.23 -116.46 -21.57
N GLN A 514 -67.74 -115.94 -20.45
CA GLN A 514 -68.97 -116.42 -19.83
C GLN A 514 -70.19 -116.17 -20.72
N VAL A 515 -70.31 -114.99 -21.36
CA VAL A 515 -71.38 -114.69 -22.32
C VAL A 515 -71.31 -115.61 -23.54
N HIS A 516 -70.14 -115.80 -24.16
CA HIS A 516 -69.98 -116.73 -25.28
C HIS A 516 -70.32 -118.19 -24.89
N SER A 517 -70.02 -118.60 -23.66
CA SER A 517 -70.43 -119.90 -23.11
C SER A 517 -71.95 -120.00 -22.95
N MET A 518 -72.59 -118.95 -22.42
CA MET A 518 -74.05 -118.87 -22.27
C MET A 518 -74.77 -118.80 -23.62
N ASP A 519 -74.25 -118.10 -24.62
CA ASP A 519 -74.79 -118.08 -25.99
C ASP A 519 -74.59 -119.43 -26.69
N GLY A 520 -73.47 -120.12 -26.45
CA GLY A 520 -73.25 -121.49 -26.89
C GLY A 520 -74.26 -122.48 -26.29
N ALA A 521 -74.53 -122.35 -24.99
CA ALA A 521 -75.54 -123.15 -24.29
C ALA A 521 -76.97 -122.79 -24.76
N LYS A 522 -77.29 -121.50 -24.91
CA LYS A 522 -78.55 -121.02 -25.47
C LYS A 522 -78.79 -121.59 -26.88
N GLY A 523 -77.79 -121.52 -27.76
CA GLY A 523 -77.87 -122.11 -29.09
C GLY A 523 -77.97 -123.64 -29.09
N TRP A 524 -77.58 -124.33 -28.01
CA TRP A 524 -77.89 -125.75 -27.82
C TRP A 524 -79.35 -125.94 -27.41
N PHE A 525 -79.86 -125.18 -26.46
CA PHE A 525 -81.28 -125.20 -26.06
C PHE A 525 -82.22 -124.82 -27.21
N GLU A 526 -81.91 -123.80 -28.01
CA GLU A 526 -82.72 -123.37 -29.17
C GLU A 526 -82.81 -124.47 -30.25
N ARG A 527 -81.70 -125.17 -30.54
CA ARG A 527 -81.74 -126.34 -31.44
C ARG A 527 -82.56 -127.47 -30.83
N ARG A 528 -82.34 -127.80 -29.56
CA ARG A 528 -83.04 -128.86 -28.84
C ARG A 528 -84.54 -128.61 -28.72
N LEU A 529 -84.94 -127.34 -28.58
CA LEU A 529 -86.33 -126.88 -28.61
C LEU A 529 -86.91 -127.04 -30.02
N LYS A 530 -86.22 -126.56 -31.05
CA LYS A 530 -86.68 -126.64 -32.45
C LYS A 530 -86.80 -128.09 -32.94
N GLU A 531 -85.87 -128.97 -32.56
CA GLU A 531 -85.97 -130.43 -32.77
C GLU A 531 -87.22 -131.02 -32.10
N ALA A 532 -87.55 -130.55 -30.88
CA ALA A 532 -88.75 -130.98 -30.18
C ALA A 532 -90.02 -130.45 -30.86
N GLU A 533 -90.07 -129.17 -31.23
CA GLU A 533 -91.17 -128.53 -31.96
C GLU A 533 -91.42 -129.21 -33.31
N GLU A 534 -90.37 -129.50 -34.09
CA GLU A 534 -90.46 -130.22 -35.37
C GLU A 534 -91.00 -131.65 -35.16
N SER A 535 -90.55 -132.36 -34.12
CA SER A 535 -91.11 -133.67 -33.78
C SER A 535 -92.57 -133.61 -33.34
N LEU A 536 -92.98 -132.54 -32.65
CA LEU A 536 -94.35 -132.32 -32.20
C LEU A 536 -95.28 -131.95 -33.37
N GLN A 537 -94.78 -131.16 -34.32
CA GLN A 537 -95.48 -130.87 -35.58
C GLN A 537 -95.63 -132.10 -36.47
N GLN A 538 -94.60 -132.96 -36.56
CA GLN A 538 -94.72 -134.25 -37.25
C GLN A 538 -95.78 -135.14 -36.59
N GLN A 539 -95.73 -135.29 -35.26
CA GLN A 539 -96.76 -136.03 -34.51
C GLN A 539 -98.17 -135.44 -34.71
N GLN A 540 -98.31 -134.12 -34.76
CA GLN A 540 -99.60 -133.46 -35.05
C GLN A 540 -100.08 -133.75 -36.48
N GLN A 541 -99.20 -133.66 -37.49
CA GLN A 541 -99.56 -133.98 -38.88
C GLN A 541 -99.92 -135.47 -39.05
N GLU A 542 -99.17 -136.39 -38.43
CA GLU A 542 -99.50 -137.82 -38.40
C GLU A 542 -100.88 -138.08 -37.79
N GLN A 543 -101.23 -137.39 -36.70
CA GLN A 543 -102.55 -137.49 -36.05
C GLN A 543 -103.67 -136.83 -36.88
N GLU A 544 -103.42 -135.69 -37.52
CA GLU A 544 -104.38 -135.03 -38.42
C GLU A 544 -104.66 -135.87 -39.67
N GLU A 545 -103.63 -136.48 -40.27
CA GLU A 545 -103.79 -137.40 -41.39
C GLU A 545 -104.52 -138.69 -40.98
N ALA A 546 -104.20 -139.26 -39.82
CA ALA A 546 -104.92 -140.43 -39.28
C ALA A 546 -106.39 -140.11 -38.98
N LEU A 547 -106.68 -138.96 -38.37
CA LEU A 547 -108.05 -138.49 -38.13
C LEU A 547 -108.79 -138.19 -39.43
N LYS A 548 -108.11 -137.64 -40.44
CA LYS A 548 -108.69 -137.41 -41.77
C LYS A 548 -109.03 -138.74 -42.46
N GLN A 549 -108.10 -139.70 -42.48
CA GLN A 549 -108.35 -141.04 -43.04
C GLN A 549 -109.52 -141.74 -42.33
N CYS A 550 -109.59 -141.65 -40.99
CA CYS A 550 -110.69 -142.20 -40.19
C CYS A 550 -112.04 -141.51 -40.48
N ARG A 551 -112.05 -140.18 -40.66
CA ARG A 551 -113.24 -139.43 -41.11
C ARG A 551 -113.67 -139.80 -42.54
N GLU A 552 -112.73 -139.98 -43.46
CA GLU A 552 -113.00 -140.38 -44.84
C GLU A 552 -113.54 -141.82 -44.90
N GLN A 553 -113.02 -142.73 -44.08
CA GLN A 553 -113.56 -144.09 -43.88
C GLN A 553 -115.00 -144.04 -43.34
N HIS A 554 -115.25 -143.35 -42.23
CA HIS A 554 -116.61 -143.23 -41.67
C HIS A 554 -117.60 -142.52 -42.61
N ALA A 555 -117.14 -141.55 -43.41
CA ALA A 555 -117.98 -140.90 -44.43
C ALA A 555 -118.33 -141.84 -45.59
N ALA A 556 -117.42 -142.75 -45.98
CA ALA A 556 -117.70 -143.79 -46.96
C ALA A 556 -118.65 -144.88 -46.40
N GLU A 557 -118.46 -145.28 -45.14
CA GLU A 557 -119.36 -146.19 -44.43
C GLU A 557 -120.78 -145.59 -44.30
N LEU A 558 -120.89 -144.31 -43.94
CA LEU A 558 -122.17 -143.59 -43.86
C LEU A 558 -122.86 -143.54 -45.22
N LYS A 559 -122.17 -143.16 -46.29
CA LYS A 559 -122.77 -143.13 -47.63
C LYS A 559 -123.26 -144.50 -48.09
N GLY A 560 -122.45 -145.56 -47.89
CA GLY A 560 -122.89 -146.92 -48.20
C GLY A 560 -124.12 -147.34 -47.39
N LYS A 561 -124.25 -146.89 -46.13
CA LYS A 561 -125.43 -147.12 -45.29
C LYS A 561 -126.63 -146.25 -45.67
N GLU A 562 -126.43 -145.05 -46.19
CA GLU A 562 -127.50 -144.21 -46.73
C GLU A 562 -128.02 -144.76 -48.07
N GLU A 563 -127.14 -145.27 -48.93
CA GLU A 563 -127.48 -145.99 -50.16
C GLU A 563 -128.27 -147.28 -49.85
N GLU A 564 -127.76 -148.13 -48.93
CA GLU A 564 -128.51 -149.31 -48.44
C GLU A 564 -129.89 -148.93 -47.86
N LEU A 565 -129.98 -147.84 -47.09
CA LEU A 565 -131.24 -147.38 -46.52
C LEU A 565 -132.18 -146.78 -47.56
N GLN A 566 -131.68 -146.20 -48.65
CA GLN A 566 -132.52 -145.70 -49.75
C GLN A 566 -133.06 -146.86 -50.59
N ASP A 567 -132.21 -147.84 -50.95
CA ASP A 567 -132.65 -149.07 -51.62
C ASP A 567 -133.77 -149.77 -50.81
N VAL A 568 -133.66 -149.81 -49.49
CA VAL A 568 -134.69 -150.38 -48.59
C VAL A 568 -135.95 -149.50 -48.50
N ARG A 569 -135.84 -148.16 -48.60
CA ARG A 569 -137.02 -147.27 -48.68
C ARG A 569 -137.76 -147.45 -49.99
N ASP A 570 -137.05 -147.49 -51.11
CA ASP A 570 -137.64 -147.64 -52.45
C ASP A 570 -138.34 -149.00 -52.59
N GLN A 571 -137.72 -150.07 -52.08
CA GLN A 571 -138.35 -151.39 -51.94
C GLN A 571 -139.59 -151.36 -51.03
N LEU A 572 -139.55 -150.59 -49.93
CA LEU A 572 -140.68 -150.46 -49.02
C LEU A 572 -141.83 -149.65 -49.65
N GLU A 573 -141.55 -148.58 -50.39
CA GLU A 573 -142.59 -147.83 -51.11
C GLU A 573 -143.22 -148.68 -52.22
N GLN A 574 -142.44 -149.40 -53.03
CA GLN A 574 -142.99 -150.36 -54.01
C GLN A 574 -143.90 -151.39 -53.33
N ALA A 575 -143.46 -152.01 -52.24
CA ALA A 575 -144.28 -152.97 -51.49
C ALA A 575 -145.56 -152.34 -50.88
N GLN A 576 -145.55 -151.04 -50.57
CA GLN A 576 -146.73 -150.30 -50.12
C GLN A 576 -147.68 -149.92 -51.26
N GLU A 577 -147.16 -149.56 -52.44
CA GLU A 577 -147.97 -149.33 -53.64
C GLU A 577 -148.64 -150.62 -54.12
N GLU A 578 -147.92 -151.74 -54.12
CA GLU A 578 -148.45 -153.07 -54.41
C GLU A 578 -149.53 -153.47 -53.38
N ARG A 579 -149.24 -153.30 -52.07
CA ARG A 579 -150.23 -153.51 -50.99
C ARG A 579 -151.49 -152.68 -51.24
N ASP A 580 -151.37 -151.40 -51.59
CA ASP A 580 -152.53 -150.52 -51.75
C ASP A 580 -153.28 -150.76 -53.06
N CYS A 581 -152.59 -151.18 -54.12
CA CYS A 581 -153.19 -151.74 -55.33
C CYS A 581 -154.03 -153.00 -54.99
N HIS A 582 -153.46 -153.93 -54.22
CA HIS A 582 -154.15 -155.11 -53.73
C HIS A 582 -155.34 -154.76 -52.82
N LEU A 583 -155.19 -153.81 -51.89
CA LEU A 583 -156.28 -153.38 -51.00
C LEU A 583 -157.42 -152.69 -51.76
N LYS A 584 -157.13 -151.86 -52.76
CA LYS A 584 -158.14 -151.27 -53.67
C LYS A 584 -158.88 -152.39 -54.43
N THR A 585 -158.14 -153.34 -55.00
CA THR A 585 -158.69 -154.50 -55.73
C THR A 585 -159.58 -155.39 -54.83
N ILE A 586 -159.09 -155.73 -53.63
CA ILE A 586 -159.83 -156.49 -52.62
C ILE A 586 -161.09 -155.72 -52.17
N SER A 587 -161.04 -154.39 -52.12
CA SER A 587 -162.20 -153.57 -51.75
C SER A 587 -163.27 -153.54 -52.84
N SER A 588 -162.88 -153.47 -54.13
CA SER A 588 -163.80 -153.63 -55.26
C SER A 588 -164.51 -154.99 -55.20
N LEU A 589 -163.72 -156.08 -55.11
CA LEU A 589 -164.24 -157.44 -55.04
C LEU A 589 -165.12 -157.67 -53.81
N LYS A 590 -164.79 -157.09 -52.65
CA LYS A 590 -165.65 -157.14 -51.45
C LYS A 590 -166.99 -156.41 -51.65
N GLN A 591 -167.00 -155.29 -52.37
CA GLN A 591 -168.22 -154.55 -52.65
C GLN A 591 -169.09 -155.29 -53.68
N GLU A 592 -168.49 -155.80 -54.76
CA GLU A 592 -169.16 -156.64 -55.77
C GLU A 592 -169.77 -157.92 -55.15
N VAL A 593 -169.02 -158.61 -54.28
CA VAL A 593 -169.52 -159.78 -53.52
C VAL A 593 -170.65 -159.38 -52.57
N LYS A 594 -170.58 -158.21 -51.93
CA LYS A 594 -171.64 -157.74 -51.03
C LYS A 594 -172.93 -157.42 -51.79
N ASP A 595 -172.85 -156.70 -52.91
CA ASP A 595 -174.00 -156.30 -53.70
C ASP A 595 -174.67 -157.51 -54.38
N THR A 596 -173.88 -158.48 -54.83
CA THR A 596 -174.41 -159.76 -55.33
C THR A 596 -175.04 -160.61 -54.21
N VAL A 597 -174.45 -160.69 -53.02
CA VAL A 597 -175.01 -161.43 -51.87
C VAL A 597 -176.28 -160.77 -51.31
N ASP A 598 -176.34 -159.45 -51.17
CA ASP A 598 -177.58 -158.78 -50.73
C ASP A 598 -178.65 -158.81 -51.83
N GLY A 599 -178.27 -158.80 -53.11
CA GLY A 599 -179.15 -159.12 -54.24
C GLY A 599 -179.76 -160.52 -54.14
N GLN A 600 -178.94 -161.55 -53.91
CA GLN A 600 -179.39 -162.93 -53.63
C GLN A 600 -180.30 -162.97 -52.40
N ARG A 601 -179.92 -162.31 -51.30
CA ARG A 601 -180.70 -162.28 -50.04
C ARG A 601 -182.07 -161.59 -50.21
N ILE A 602 -182.20 -160.62 -51.12
CA ILE A 602 -183.48 -160.02 -51.49
C ILE A 602 -184.32 -160.99 -52.34
N LEU A 603 -183.71 -161.71 -53.29
CA LEU A 603 -184.37 -162.76 -54.08
C LEU A 603 -184.84 -163.93 -53.19
N GLU A 604 -184.00 -164.42 -52.29
CA GLU A 604 -184.35 -165.47 -51.32
C GLU A 604 -185.43 -165.01 -50.34
N LYS A 605 -185.43 -163.75 -49.89
CA LYS A 605 -186.53 -163.24 -49.05
C LYS A 605 -187.86 -163.21 -49.80
N LYS A 606 -187.87 -162.82 -51.08
CA LYS A 606 -189.07 -162.89 -51.94
C LYS A 606 -189.50 -164.35 -52.17
N GLY A 607 -188.56 -165.22 -52.53
CA GLY A 607 -188.80 -166.65 -52.76
C GLY A 607 -189.30 -167.39 -51.52
N SER A 608 -188.68 -167.17 -50.36
CA SER A 608 -189.08 -167.80 -49.10
C SER A 608 -190.35 -167.22 -48.49
N ALA A 609 -190.71 -165.96 -48.78
CA ALA A 609 -192.03 -165.42 -48.47
C ALA A 609 -193.12 -166.13 -49.30
N ALA A 610 -192.93 -166.25 -50.62
CA ALA A 610 -193.81 -167.02 -51.49
C ALA A 610 -193.91 -168.50 -51.05
N LEU A 611 -192.76 -169.13 -50.75
CA LEU A 611 -192.72 -170.53 -50.30
C LEU A 611 -193.36 -170.73 -48.93
N LYS A 612 -193.31 -169.74 -48.03
CA LYS A 612 -194.04 -169.79 -46.74
C LYS A 612 -195.53 -169.69 -46.93
N ASP A 613 -196.02 -168.84 -47.85
CA ASP A 613 -197.47 -168.79 -48.10
C ASP A 613 -197.97 -170.04 -48.84
N LEU A 614 -197.25 -170.53 -49.86
CA LEU A 614 -197.55 -171.82 -50.48
C LEU A 614 -197.50 -172.97 -49.48
N LYS A 615 -196.53 -173.01 -48.55
CA LYS A 615 -196.51 -174.04 -47.47
C LYS A 615 -197.65 -173.86 -46.47
N ARG A 616 -198.11 -172.63 -46.20
CA ARG A 616 -199.28 -172.36 -45.35
C ARG A 616 -200.56 -172.88 -46.01
N GLN A 617 -200.75 -172.61 -47.30
CA GLN A 617 -201.84 -173.15 -48.11
C GLN A 617 -201.77 -174.69 -48.16
N LEU A 618 -200.61 -175.26 -48.50
CA LEU A 618 -200.37 -176.71 -48.58
C LEU A 618 -200.58 -177.43 -47.25
N HIS A 619 -200.20 -176.83 -46.11
CA HIS A 619 -200.42 -177.47 -44.80
C HIS A 619 -201.88 -177.39 -44.34
N LEU A 620 -202.61 -176.35 -44.73
CA LEU A 620 -204.06 -176.29 -44.52
C LEU A 620 -204.78 -177.35 -45.37
N GLU A 621 -204.36 -177.56 -46.62
CA GLU A 621 -204.92 -178.64 -47.45
C GLU A 621 -204.46 -180.03 -47.06
N ARG A 622 -203.22 -180.25 -46.58
CA ARG A 622 -202.86 -181.53 -45.93
C ARG A 622 -203.70 -181.78 -44.68
N LYS A 623 -203.98 -180.75 -43.86
CA LYS A 623 -204.90 -180.91 -42.71
C LYS A 623 -206.36 -181.15 -43.09
N ARG A 624 -206.76 -180.90 -44.35
CA ARG A 624 -208.03 -181.36 -44.93
C ARG A 624 -207.91 -182.79 -45.46
N ALA A 625 -206.87 -183.08 -46.24
CA ALA A 625 -206.62 -184.37 -46.88
C ALA A 625 -206.34 -185.50 -45.90
N ASP A 626 -205.48 -185.29 -44.90
CA ASP A 626 -205.05 -186.35 -43.98
C ASP A 626 -206.19 -186.72 -43.00
N LYS A 627 -207.00 -185.73 -42.59
CA LYS A 627 -208.28 -185.97 -41.87
C LYS A 627 -209.35 -186.65 -42.73
N LEU A 628 -209.24 -186.56 -44.05
CA LEU A 628 -210.02 -187.36 -44.99
C LEU A 628 -209.43 -188.77 -45.15
N GLN A 629 -208.11 -188.94 -45.10
CA GLN A 629 -207.43 -190.24 -45.22
C GLN A 629 -207.58 -191.11 -43.96
N GLU A 630 -207.51 -190.57 -42.74
CA GLU A 630 -207.93 -191.32 -41.53
C GLU A 630 -209.40 -191.78 -41.67
N ARG A 631 -210.27 -190.88 -42.14
CA ARG A 631 -211.70 -191.16 -42.41
C ARG A 631 -211.95 -192.12 -43.58
N LEU A 632 -210.94 -192.51 -44.37
CA LEU A 632 -211.09 -193.36 -45.56
C LEU A 632 -210.31 -194.66 -45.49
N GLN A 633 -209.12 -194.70 -44.89
CA GLN A 633 -208.28 -195.90 -44.95
C GLN A 633 -208.63 -196.93 -43.87
N ASP A 634 -209.27 -196.52 -42.77
CA ASP A 634 -210.04 -197.40 -41.87
C ASP A 634 -211.15 -198.17 -42.61
N ILE A 635 -211.60 -197.67 -43.77
CA ILE A 635 -212.60 -198.33 -44.63
C ILE A 635 -211.92 -199.28 -45.65
N LEU A 636 -210.62 -199.12 -45.90
CA LEU A 636 -209.92 -199.70 -47.07
C LEU A 636 -208.73 -200.63 -46.75
N THR A 637 -208.48 -200.92 -45.47
CA THR A 637 -208.28 -202.32 -45.07
C THR A 637 -209.66 -202.96 -44.89
N ASN A 638 -210.40 -203.23 -45.96
CA ASN A 638 -209.95 -203.94 -47.17
C ASN A 638 -210.12 -203.20 -48.51
N SER A 639 -209.23 -203.54 -49.44
CA SER A 639 -209.45 -203.55 -50.90
C SER A 639 -209.37 -202.23 -51.72
N LYS A 640 -208.14 -201.94 -52.17
CA LYS A 640 -207.74 -201.99 -53.61
C LYS A 640 -208.17 -200.84 -54.56
N SER A 641 -207.22 -200.42 -55.41
CA SER A 641 -207.34 -199.45 -56.53
C SER A 641 -207.48 -197.97 -56.09
N ARG A 642 -207.17 -196.95 -56.92
CA ARG A 642 -206.83 -196.91 -58.37
C ARG A 642 -205.90 -195.71 -58.72
N SER A 643 -205.49 -195.64 -59.99
CA SER A 643 -204.89 -194.52 -60.76
C SER A 643 -205.23 -193.07 -60.34
N GLY A 644 -204.41 -192.05 -60.64
CA GLY A 644 -203.19 -192.00 -61.49
C GLY A 644 -203.03 -190.64 -62.21
N LEU A 645 -202.28 -190.61 -63.32
CA LEU A 645 -201.90 -189.45 -64.19
C LEU A 645 -200.89 -188.44 -63.57
N GLU A 646 -199.68 -188.17 -64.12
CA GLU A 646 -199.26 -187.47 -65.38
C GLU A 646 -199.19 -185.91 -65.19
N GLU A 647 -198.35 -185.09 -65.86
CA GLU A 647 -197.59 -185.22 -67.12
C GLU A 647 -196.42 -184.16 -67.27
N LEU A 648 -195.19 -184.56 -67.67
CA LEU A 648 -194.13 -183.83 -68.48
C LEU A 648 -193.58 -182.40 -67.99
N VAL A 649 -192.46 -181.76 -68.44
CA VAL A 649 -191.29 -182.06 -69.33
C VAL A 649 -190.08 -181.07 -69.18
N LEU A 650 -188.90 -181.43 -69.74
CA LEU A 650 -187.57 -180.72 -69.83
C LEU A 650 -186.72 -180.63 -68.53
N SER A 651 -185.38 -180.78 -68.46
CA SER A 651 -184.21 -180.77 -69.41
C SER A 651 -183.69 -179.37 -69.83
N GLU A 652 -182.41 -179.08 -70.08
CA GLU A 652 -181.11 -179.75 -69.83
C GLU A 652 -179.97 -178.71 -69.97
N MET A 653 -179.10 -178.53 -68.96
CA MET A 653 -177.76 -177.90 -69.09
C MET A 653 -176.83 -178.44 -67.97
N ASN A 654 -176.04 -179.49 -68.17
CA ASN A 654 -174.70 -179.53 -68.79
C ASN A 654 -173.59 -178.67 -68.13
N SER A 655 -172.81 -179.32 -67.24
CA SER A 655 -171.34 -179.49 -67.35
C SER A 655 -170.39 -178.27 -67.22
N PRO A 656 -169.05 -178.43 -67.06
CA PRO A 656 -168.26 -179.59 -66.61
C PRO A 656 -167.17 -179.29 -65.52
N SER A 657 -166.43 -180.34 -65.12
CA SER A 657 -164.96 -180.35 -64.92
C SER A 657 -164.26 -179.80 -63.65
N ARG A 658 -163.56 -180.75 -63.00
CA ARG A 658 -162.08 -180.80 -62.81
C ARG A 658 -161.45 -180.17 -61.55
N THR A 659 -160.38 -180.84 -61.08
CA THR A 659 -159.47 -180.52 -59.95
C THR A 659 -160.15 -180.43 -58.57
N GLN A 660 -159.89 -181.29 -57.56
CA GLN A 660 -158.69 -182.07 -57.15
C GLN A 660 -157.54 -181.19 -56.61
N THR A 661 -156.86 -181.73 -55.58
CA THR A 661 -156.01 -181.07 -54.55
C THR A 661 -156.83 -180.27 -53.53
N GLY A 662 -156.82 -180.56 -52.23
CA GLY A 662 -156.20 -181.70 -51.51
C GLY A 662 -154.87 -181.35 -50.83
N ASP A 663 -154.84 -181.59 -49.52
CA ASP A 663 -153.86 -181.21 -48.50
C ASP A 663 -152.38 -181.01 -48.88
N SER A 664 -151.81 -179.94 -48.31
CA SER A 664 -150.45 -179.91 -47.76
C SER A 664 -150.47 -178.91 -46.59
N SER A 665 -150.55 -179.41 -45.35
CA SER A 665 -149.41 -179.80 -44.49
C SER A 665 -148.80 -178.58 -43.77
N SER A 666 -149.00 -178.39 -42.47
CA SER A 666 -148.46 -179.18 -41.34
C SER A 666 -147.02 -178.82 -40.97
N ILE A 667 -146.61 -179.26 -39.78
CA ILE A 667 -145.22 -179.33 -39.29
C ILE A 667 -144.60 -177.99 -38.84
N SER A 668 -144.55 -177.86 -37.51
CA SER A 668 -143.48 -177.25 -36.69
C SER A 668 -143.19 -175.75 -36.85
N SER A 669 -143.03 -174.95 -35.79
CA SER A 669 -142.34 -175.17 -34.49
C SER A 669 -140.81 -175.13 -34.61
N PHE A 670 -140.19 -174.34 -33.72
CA PHE A 670 -138.80 -173.88 -33.75
C PHE A 670 -138.46 -173.00 -34.97
N SER A 671 -137.60 -171.99 -34.86
CA SER A 671 -136.90 -171.45 -33.69
C SER A 671 -137.25 -169.95 -33.59
N TYR A 672 -137.52 -169.35 -32.43
CA TYR A 672 -136.72 -169.34 -31.19
C TYR A 672 -135.23 -169.12 -31.47
N ARG A 673 -134.90 -167.92 -31.91
CA ARG A 673 -133.59 -167.30 -31.83
C ARG A 673 -133.82 -165.83 -31.49
N GLU A 674 -132.96 -165.27 -30.63
CA GLU A 674 -132.91 -163.86 -30.20
C GLU A 674 -134.28 -163.12 -30.21
N ILE A 675 -135.01 -163.01 -29.10
CA ILE A 675 -134.52 -162.45 -27.83
C ILE A 675 -133.57 -161.28 -28.08
N LEU A 676 -134.13 -160.16 -28.53
CA LEU A 676 -133.79 -158.84 -28.04
C LEU A 676 -135.07 -157.99 -28.02
N ARG A 677 -135.06 -156.88 -27.28
CA ARG A 677 -136.19 -155.94 -27.23
C ARG A 677 -136.32 -155.27 -28.60
N GLU A 678 -137.47 -154.70 -28.94
CA GLU A 678 -137.54 -153.25 -28.73
C GLU A 678 -138.85 -152.75 -28.11
N LYS A 679 -139.98 -153.45 -28.28
CA LYS A 679 -141.25 -153.02 -27.68
C LYS A 679 -141.12 -152.96 -26.14
N GLU A 680 -141.63 -151.94 -25.46
CA GLU A 680 -142.50 -150.85 -25.93
C GLU A 680 -142.30 -149.58 -25.12
N SER A 681 -142.18 -148.43 -25.79
CA SER A 681 -142.41 -147.06 -25.29
C SER A 681 -141.54 -146.61 -24.08
N SER A 682 -140.80 -145.50 -24.08
CA SER A 682 -141.14 -144.12 -24.50
C SER A 682 -142.52 -143.61 -24.06
N ALA A 683 -143.22 -144.32 -23.17
CA ALA A 683 -144.41 -143.85 -22.47
C ALA A 683 -144.05 -143.45 -21.03
N VAL A 684 -143.40 -142.28 -20.90
CA VAL A 684 -143.31 -141.60 -19.61
C VAL A 684 -144.71 -141.12 -19.22
N PRO A 685 -145.28 -141.65 -18.13
CA PRO A 685 -145.76 -140.72 -17.11
C PRO A 685 -145.52 -141.20 -15.66
N ALA A 686 -144.59 -140.53 -14.99
CA ALA A 686 -144.61 -140.17 -13.57
C ALA A 686 -145.22 -141.14 -12.53
N ARG A 687 -144.34 -141.85 -11.81
CA ARG A 687 -144.27 -141.93 -10.33
C ARG A 687 -142.90 -142.55 -9.96
N SER A 688 -142.00 -141.83 -9.29
CA SER A 688 -141.96 -141.57 -7.83
C SER A 688 -141.50 -142.81 -7.03
N LEU A 689 -140.79 -142.59 -5.90
CA LEU A 689 -139.90 -143.56 -5.20
C LEU A 689 -138.55 -143.67 -5.92
N SER A 690 -137.40 -143.18 -5.42
CA SER A 690 -136.93 -142.79 -4.07
C SER A 690 -136.61 -143.94 -3.12
N SER A 691 -135.73 -144.87 -3.54
CA SER A 691 -135.05 -145.82 -2.63
C SER A 691 -133.77 -146.42 -3.24
N SER A 692 -132.60 -146.03 -2.70
CA SER A 692 -131.29 -146.72 -2.86
C SER A 692 -130.71 -146.87 -4.29
N PRO A 693 -129.44 -147.28 -4.45
CA PRO A 693 -128.30 -147.20 -3.53
C PRO A 693 -127.21 -146.29 -4.12
N GLN A 694 -127.32 -144.97 -3.96
CA GLN A 694 -126.12 -144.14 -4.07
C GLN A 694 -125.30 -144.37 -2.80
N ALA A 695 -124.42 -145.38 -2.89
CA ALA A 695 -123.42 -145.67 -1.88
C ALA A 695 -122.39 -144.51 -1.81
N GLN A 696 -121.44 -144.66 -0.90
CA GLN A 696 -120.29 -143.75 -0.80
C GLN A 696 -119.54 -143.64 -2.14
N PRO A 697 -118.77 -142.55 -2.35
CA PRO A 697 -117.84 -142.48 -3.45
C PRO A 697 -116.88 -143.69 -3.47
N PRO A 698 -116.46 -144.13 -4.65
CA PRO A 698 -115.10 -143.82 -5.06
C PRO A 698 -115.16 -142.61 -5.97
N ARG A 699 -114.78 -141.47 -5.38
CA ARG A 699 -114.53 -140.14 -5.96
C ARG A 699 -115.06 -139.94 -7.39
N PRO A 700 -116.10 -139.10 -7.61
CA PRO A 700 -115.88 -138.10 -8.65
C PRO A 700 -114.55 -137.43 -8.32
N ALA A 701 -113.64 -137.33 -9.28
CA ALA A 701 -112.56 -136.38 -9.14
C ALA A 701 -113.24 -135.02 -8.86
N GLU A 702 -113.00 -134.34 -7.73
CA GLU A 702 -111.76 -134.42 -6.94
C GLU A 702 -110.57 -134.50 -7.92
N LEU A 703 -110.57 -133.55 -8.88
CA LEU A 703 -109.47 -132.60 -8.91
C LEU A 703 -109.20 -132.32 -7.42
N SER A 704 -108.18 -132.99 -6.91
CA SER A 704 -108.02 -133.32 -5.50
C SER A 704 -108.09 -132.06 -4.62
N ASP A 705 -108.23 -132.18 -3.30
CA ASP A 705 -108.04 -130.98 -2.46
C ASP A 705 -106.67 -130.30 -2.76
N GLU A 706 -105.70 -131.03 -3.33
CA GLU A 706 -104.51 -130.46 -3.98
C GLU A 706 -104.79 -129.79 -5.34
N GLU A 707 -105.38 -130.43 -6.36
CA GLU A 707 -105.63 -129.77 -7.67
C GLU A 707 -106.71 -128.66 -7.63
N VAL A 708 -107.67 -128.74 -6.70
CA VAL A 708 -108.63 -127.67 -6.40
C VAL A 708 -107.98 -126.59 -5.54
N ALA A 709 -107.07 -126.92 -4.61
CA ALA A 709 -106.22 -125.89 -4.00
C ALA A 709 -105.26 -125.28 -5.02
N GLU A 710 -104.70 -126.02 -5.99
CA GLU A 710 -103.90 -125.48 -7.08
C GLU A 710 -104.76 -124.60 -7.98
N LEU A 711 -106.01 -124.99 -8.30
CA LEU A 711 -106.91 -124.11 -9.06
C LEU A 711 -107.32 -122.87 -8.26
N PHE A 712 -107.56 -122.96 -6.96
CA PHE A 712 -107.83 -121.79 -6.11
C PHE A 712 -106.59 -120.93 -5.86
N GLN A 713 -105.41 -121.53 -5.71
CA GLN A 713 -104.11 -120.89 -5.52
C GLN A 713 -103.66 -120.23 -6.82
N ARG A 714 -103.78 -120.90 -7.96
CA ARG A 714 -103.50 -120.37 -9.30
C ARG A 714 -104.54 -119.35 -9.74
N LEU A 715 -105.80 -119.49 -9.33
CA LEU A 715 -106.81 -118.43 -9.48
C LEU A 715 -106.47 -117.25 -8.58
N ALA A 716 -106.06 -117.45 -7.32
CA ALA A 716 -105.65 -116.39 -6.42
C ALA A 716 -104.36 -115.70 -6.88
N GLU A 717 -103.39 -116.45 -7.43
CA GLU A 717 -102.18 -115.94 -8.07
C GLU A 717 -102.52 -115.18 -9.35
N THR A 718 -103.40 -115.71 -10.22
CA THR A 718 -103.89 -114.99 -11.40
C THR A 718 -104.66 -113.73 -10.99
N GLN A 719 -105.38 -113.77 -9.88
CA GLN A 719 -106.16 -112.65 -9.34
C GLN A 719 -105.27 -111.62 -8.61
N GLN A 720 -104.16 -112.06 -8.02
CA GLN A 720 -103.11 -111.23 -7.40
C GLN A 720 -102.17 -110.64 -8.46
N GLU A 721 -101.83 -111.39 -9.52
CA GLU A 721 -101.18 -110.87 -10.72
C GLU A 721 -102.08 -109.87 -11.43
N LYS A 722 -103.37 -110.19 -11.64
CA LYS A 722 -104.35 -109.24 -12.18
C LYS A 722 -104.45 -107.99 -11.32
N TRP A 723 -104.49 -108.13 -9.99
CA TRP A 723 -104.51 -106.97 -9.08
C TRP A 723 -103.19 -106.18 -9.11
N MET A 724 -102.03 -106.85 -9.17
CA MET A 724 -100.70 -106.22 -9.34
C MET A 724 -100.52 -105.57 -10.72
N LEU A 725 -101.15 -106.11 -11.76
CA LEU A 725 -101.17 -105.56 -13.12
C LEU A 725 -102.13 -104.38 -13.20
N GLU A 726 -103.30 -104.46 -12.58
CA GLU A 726 -104.23 -103.33 -12.40
C GLU A 726 -103.58 -102.21 -11.58
N GLU A 727 -102.84 -102.54 -10.51
CA GLU A 727 -102.10 -101.56 -9.72
C GLU A 727 -100.91 -100.97 -10.48
N LYS A 728 -100.15 -101.78 -11.25
CA LYS A 728 -99.09 -101.29 -12.16
C LYS A 728 -99.65 -100.42 -13.28
N VAL A 729 -100.75 -100.81 -13.93
CA VAL A 729 -101.42 -100.03 -14.97
C VAL A 729 -101.90 -98.71 -14.35
N LYS A 730 -102.59 -98.74 -13.22
CA LYS A 730 -102.99 -97.55 -12.48
C LYS A 730 -101.80 -96.66 -12.07
N HIS A 731 -100.66 -97.24 -11.70
CA HIS A 731 -99.43 -96.50 -11.44
C HIS A 731 -98.84 -95.87 -12.70
N LEU A 732 -98.88 -96.56 -13.84
CA LEU A 732 -98.44 -96.05 -15.14
C LEU A 732 -99.40 -94.98 -15.69
N GLU A 733 -100.70 -95.12 -15.49
CA GLU A 733 -101.74 -94.14 -15.83
C GLU A 733 -101.58 -92.88 -14.98
N VAL A 734 -101.44 -93.01 -13.66
CA VAL A 734 -101.19 -91.88 -12.75
C VAL A 734 -99.83 -91.23 -13.02
N SER A 735 -98.79 -92.01 -13.33
CA SER A 735 -97.47 -91.48 -13.72
C SER A 735 -97.53 -90.75 -15.05
N SER A 736 -98.21 -91.30 -16.06
CA SER A 736 -98.38 -90.68 -17.37
C SER A 736 -99.27 -89.44 -17.31
N ALA A 737 -100.35 -89.45 -16.52
CA ALA A 737 -101.19 -88.29 -16.26
C ALA A 737 -100.41 -87.19 -15.52
N SER A 738 -99.66 -87.55 -14.48
CA SER A 738 -98.80 -86.61 -13.75
C SER A 738 -97.70 -86.04 -14.66
N MET A 739 -97.09 -86.85 -15.52
CA MET A 739 -96.06 -86.40 -16.47
C MET A 739 -96.65 -85.56 -17.59
N ALA A 740 -97.85 -85.87 -18.07
CA ALA A 740 -98.61 -85.06 -19.02
C ALA A 740 -99.00 -83.72 -18.41
N GLU A 741 -99.48 -83.67 -17.17
CA GLU A 741 -99.69 -82.39 -16.46
C GLU A 741 -98.39 -81.61 -16.28
N ASP A 742 -97.28 -82.28 -15.96
CA ASP A 742 -95.99 -81.61 -15.75
C ASP A 742 -95.44 -81.06 -17.07
N LEU A 743 -95.66 -81.76 -18.18
CA LEU A 743 -95.41 -81.28 -19.55
C LEU A 743 -96.36 -80.15 -19.94
N CYS A 744 -97.66 -80.21 -19.63
CA CYS A 744 -98.60 -79.12 -19.86
C CYS A 744 -98.24 -77.87 -19.04
N ARG A 745 -97.85 -78.03 -17.77
CA ARG A 745 -97.39 -76.94 -16.89
C ARG A 745 -96.07 -76.34 -17.41
N LYS A 746 -95.11 -77.16 -17.85
CA LYS A 746 -93.87 -76.69 -18.49
C LYS A 746 -94.13 -75.99 -19.84
N SER A 747 -95.02 -76.54 -20.68
CA SER A 747 -95.44 -75.93 -21.93
C SER A 747 -96.14 -74.60 -21.72
N ALA A 748 -97.02 -74.48 -20.71
CA ALA A 748 -97.65 -73.21 -20.36
C ALA A 748 -96.64 -72.17 -19.83
N ILE A 749 -95.62 -72.59 -19.08
CA ILE A 749 -94.51 -71.71 -18.68
C ILE A 749 -93.71 -71.25 -19.92
N ILE A 750 -93.38 -72.17 -20.83
CA ILE A 750 -92.67 -71.85 -22.10
C ILE A 750 -93.52 -70.93 -22.97
N GLU A 751 -94.83 -71.19 -23.10
CA GLU A 751 -95.76 -70.39 -23.89
C GLU A 751 -95.93 -68.98 -23.30
N THR A 752 -96.01 -68.86 -21.96
CA THR A 752 -95.96 -67.56 -21.27
C THR A 752 -94.65 -66.83 -21.57
N TYR A 753 -93.50 -67.50 -21.45
CA TYR A 753 -92.19 -66.92 -21.78
C TYR A 753 -92.08 -66.51 -23.26
N VAL A 754 -92.65 -67.29 -24.18
CA VAL A 754 -92.68 -67.00 -25.62
C VAL A 754 -93.65 -65.86 -25.95
N MET A 755 -94.72 -65.66 -25.18
CA MET A 755 -95.62 -64.51 -25.32
C MET A 755 -95.01 -63.22 -24.74
N ASP A 756 -94.43 -63.25 -23.54
CA ASP A 756 -93.71 -62.09 -22.98
C ASP A 756 -92.49 -61.71 -23.84
N SER A 757 -91.77 -62.69 -24.39
CA SER A 757 -90.66 -62.46 -25.35
C SER A 757 -91.12 -61.95 -26.72
N ARG A 758 -92.44 -61.85 -26.97
CA ARG A 758 -93.05 -61.25 -28.17
C ARG A 758 -93.67 -59.88 -27.90
N ILE A 759 -93.42 -59.26 -26.74
CA ILE A 759 -93.68 -57.82 -26.54
C ILE A 759 -92.63 -57.03 -27.33
N ASP A 760 -92.95 -56.85 -28.61
CA ASP A 760 -92.23 -56.06 -29.61
C ASP A 760 -92.42 -54.54 -29.39
N VAL A 761 -91.81 -53.72 -30.24
CA VAL A 761 -92.02 -52.25 -30.36
C VAL A 761 -91.41 -51.38 -29.25
N SER A 762 -90.08 -51.25 -29.33
CA SER A 762 -89.37 -49.96 -29.34
C SER A 762 -90.02 -48.72 -28.70
N VAL A 763 -89.87 -48.57 -27.37
CA VAL A 763 -89.94 -47.27 -26.65
C VAL A 763 -88.80 -47.25 -25.63
N ALA A 764 -87.63 -46.68 -25.93
CA ALA A 764 -87.30 -45.25 -25.81
C ALA A 764 -87.39 -44.70 -24.36
N ALA A 765 -86.21 -44.50 -23.75
CA ALA A 765 -85.94 -43.77 -22.49
C ALA A 765 -86.58 -44.30 -21.19
N GLY A 766 -85.75 -44.89 -20.32
CA GLY A 766 -86.09 -45.21 -18.93
C GLY A 766 -84.95 -45.92 -18.19
N HIS A 767 -84.20 -45.22 -17.35
CA HIS A 767 -83.10 -45.80 -16.57
C HIS A 767 -83.61 -46.79 -15.51
N THR A 768 -83.07 -48.01 -15.50
CA THR A 768 -82.88 -48.79 -14.26
C THR A 768 -81.77 -49.83 -14.47
N ASP A 769 -80.53 -49.38 -14.32
CA ASP A 769 -79.32 -50.14 -14.65
C ASP A 769 -79.10 -51.39 -13.77
N ARG A 770 -79.65 -52.55 -14.17
CA ARG A 770 -79.26 -53.87 -13.65
C ARG A 770 -77.89 -54.32 -14.19
N SER A 771 -76.89 -53.44 -14.11
CA SER A 771 -75.52 -53.70 -14.54
C SER A 771 -74.81 -54.60 -13.52
N GLY A 772 -74.89 -55.92 -13.72
CA GLY A 772 -74.35 -56.92 -12.78
C GLY A 772 -73.68 -58.14 -13.43
N LEU A 773 -74.24 -58.69 -14.52
CA LEU A 773 -73.62 -59.82 -15.25
C LEU A 773 -73.13 -59.44 -16.66
N GLY A 774 -73.89 -58.62 -17.40
CA GLY A 774 -73.58 -58.30 -18.80
C GLY A 774 -72.26 -57.52 -19.01
N SER A 775 -71.81 -56.76 -18.00
CA SER A 775 -70.51 -56.08 -18.02
C SER A 775 -69.35 -57.05 -17.79
N VAL A 776 -69.48 -57.94 -16.79
CA VAL A 776 -68.43 -58.92 -16.45
C VAL A 776 -68.18 -59.87 -17.62
N LEU A 777 -69.24 -60.28 -18.33
CA LEU A 777 -69.13 -61.13 -19.52
C LEU A 777 -68.58 -60.41 -20.78
N ARG A 778 -68.33 -59.09 -20.72
CA ARG A 778 -67.69 -58.32 -21.79
C ARG A 778 -66.18 -58.20 -21.57
N ASP A 779 -65.75 -57.92 -20.34
CA ASP A 779 -64.33 -57.72 -20.02
C ASP A 779 -63.54 -59.03 -19.85
N LEU A 780 -64.21 -60.17 -19.65
CA LEU A 780 -63.54 -61.47 -19.47
C LEU A 780 -63.22 -62.25 -20.76
N VAL A 781 -63.48 -61.68 -21.94
CA VAL A 781 -63.27 -62.34 -23.25
C VAL A 781 -62.09 -61.67 -23.96
N LYS A 782 -61.08 -62.46 -24.36
CA LYS A 782 -59.89 -61.92 -25.03
C LYS A 782 -60.18 -61.65 -26.51
N PRO A 783 -59.53 -60.65 -27.15
CA PRO A 783 -59.71 -60.36 -28.58
C PRO A 783 -59.30 -61.43 -29.61
N GLY A 784 -59.16 -62.71 -29.21
CA GLY A 784 -59.03 -63.87 -30.10
C GLY A 784 -60.26 -64.78 -30.12
N ASP A 785 -61.20 -64.63 -29.19
CA ASP A 785 -62.28 -65.59 -28.95
C ASP A 785 -63.55 -65.33 -29.81
N GLU A 786 -63.55 -64.32 -30.69
CA GLU A 786 -64.70 -64.05 -31.57
C GLU A 786 -65.03 -65.24 -32.50
N ASN A 787 -64.03 -66.04 -32.89
CA ASN A 787 -64.27 -67.30 -33.60
C ASN A 787 -65.03 -68.33 -32.74
N LEU A 788 -64.73 -68.42 -31.44
CA LEU A 788 -65.46 -69.28 -30.49
C LEU A 788 -66.87 -68.74 -30.22
N ARG A 789 -67.04 -67.42 -30.22
CA ARG A 789 -68.33 -66.74 -30.06
C ARG A 789 -69.24 -66.95 -31.27
N GLU A 790 -68.71 -66.79 -32.48
CA GLU A 790 -69.46 -67.02 -33.72
C GLU A 790 -69.75 -68.51 -33.94
N MET A 791 -68.83 -69.40 -33.57
CA MET A 791 -69.06 -70.85 -33.60
C MET A 791 -70.13 -71.29 -32.58
N ASN A 792 -70.11 -70.78 -31.35
CA ASN A 792 -71.19 -71.02 -30.39
C ASN A 792 -72.53 -70.48 -30.90
N LYS A 793 -72.54 -69.28 -31.49
CA LYS A 793 -73.76 -68.70 -32.08
C LYS A 793 -74.29 -69.55 -33.24
N LYS A 794 -73.42 -70.09 -34.10
CA LYS A 794 -73.80 -71.06 -35.15
C LYS A 794 -74.35 -72.37 -34.57
N LEU A 795 -73.70 -72.93 -33.54
CA LEU A 795 -74.18 -74.13 -32.83
C LEU A 795 -75.55 -73.89 -32.17
N GLN A 796 -75.74 -72.75 -31.52
CA GLN A 796 -77.01 -72.38 -30.89
C GLN A 796 -78.11 -72.17 -31.94
N ASN A 797 -77.86 -71.40 -33.00
CA ASN A 797 -78.80 -71.24 -34.11
C ASN A 797 -79.17 -72.59 -34.76
N MET A 798 -78.19 -73.49 -34.96
CA MET A 798 -78.44 -74.85 -35.46
C MET A 798 -79.29 -75.68 -34.50
N LEU A 799 -79.06 -75.57 -33.18
CA LEU A 799 -79.83 -76.27 -32.17
C LEU A 799 -81.28 -75.76 -32.12
N GLU A 800 -81.49 -74.45 -32.20
CA GLU A 800 -82.80 -73.80 -32.26
C GLU A 800 -83.56 -74.14 -33.55
N GLU A 801 -82.88 -74.16 -34.71
CA GLU A 801 -83.44 -74.71 -35.96
C GLU A 801 -83.81 -76.20 -35.83
N GLN A 802 -82.96 -77.02 -35.21
CA GLN A 802 -83.20 -78.45 -35.10
C GLN A 802 -84.31 -78.78 -34.10
N LEU A 803 -84.50 -77.98 -33.07
CA LEU A 803 -85.65 -78.04 -32.16
C LEU A 803 -86.95 -77.63 -32.85
N THR A 804 -86.96 -76.52 -33.59
CA THR A 804 -88.16 -76.11 -34.35
C THR A 804 -88.51 -77.12 -35.44
N LYS A 805 -87.53 -77.69 -36.16
CA LYS A 805 -87.73 -78.80 -37.10
C LYS A 805 -88.33 -80.04 -36.42
N ASN A 806 -87.81 -80.46 -35.25
CA ASN A 806 -88.40 -81.56 -34.49
C ASN A 806 -89.83 -81.26 -34.00
N MET A 807 -90.11 -80.02 -33.57
CA MET A 807 -91.46 -79.63 -33.12
C MET A 807 -92.47 -79.66 -34.27
N HIS A 808 -92.06 -79.28 -35.49
CA HIS A 808 -92.87 -79.47 -36.70
C HIS A 808 -93.07 -80.96 -37.01
N LEU A 809 -91.99 -81.75 -37.03
CA LEU A 809 -92.04 -83.20 -37.30
C LEU A 809 -92.96 -83.95 -36.32
N HIS A 810 -92.93 -83.57 -35.03
CA HIS A 810 -93.87 -84.09 -34.03
C HIS A 810 -95.32 -83.71 -34.35
N LYS A 811 -95.59 -82.45 -34.73
CA LYS A 811 -96.94 -82.02 -35.12
C LYS A 811 -97.44 -82.73 -36.37
N ASP A 812 -96.58 -82.93 -37.36
CA ASP A 812 -96.92 -83.66 -38.58
C ASP A 812 -97.21 -85.14 -38.27
N MET A 813 -96.41 -85.77 -37.41
CA MET A 813 -96.69 -87.13 -36.90
C MET A 813 -98.00 -87.20 -36.09
N GLU A 814 -98.30 -86.18 -35.28
CA GLU A 814 -99.50 -86.12 -34.44
C GLU A 814 -100.77 -85.93 -35.27
N VAL A 815 -100.71 -85.11 -36.33
CA VAL A 815 -101.77 -84.96 -37.35
C VAL A 815 -101.94 -86.25 -38.15
N LEU A 816 -100.86 -86.88 -38.63
CA LEU A 816 -100.92 -88.17 -39.32
C LEU A 816 -101.52 -89.27 -38.43
N SER A 817 -101.18 -89.28 -37.13
CA SER A 817 -101.76 -90.21 -36.16
C SER A 817 -103.26 -89.97 -35.96
N GLN A 818 -103.69 -88.70 -35.89
CA GLN A 818 -105.10 -88.34 -35.82
C GLN A 818 -105.86 -88.74 -37.09
N GLU A 819 -105.26 -88.58 -38.28
CA GLU A 819 -105.88 -88.98 -39.54
C GLU A 819 -105.97 -90.50 -39.69
N ILE A 820 -104.98 -91.26 -39.21
CA ILE A 820 -105.06 -92.74 -39.08
C ILE A 820 -106.18 -93.15 -38.11
N VAL A 821 -106.36 -92.44 -36.99
CA VAL A 821 -107.47 -92.66 -36.05
C VAL A 821 -108.82 -92.26 -36.67
N ARG A 822 -108.86 -91.25 -37.54
CA ARG A 822 -110.07 -90.85 -38.28
C ARG A 822 -110.46 -91.91 -39.31
N LEU A 823 -109.51 -92.33 -40.14
CA LEU A 823 -109.69 -93.35 -41.18
C LEU A 823 -110.02 -94.73 -40.61
N SER A 824 -109.39 -95.15 -39.50
CA SER A 824 -109.74 -96.41 -38.84
C SER A 824 -111.16 -96.39 -38.23
N LYS A 825 -111.62 -95.25 -37.70
CA LYS A 825 -113.03 -95.07 -37.28
C LYS A 825 -114.01 -94.97 -38.45
N GLU A 826 -113.55 -94.57 -39.64
CA GLU A 826 -114.34 -94.53 -40.88
C GLU A 826 -114.42 -95.92 -41.54
N CYS A 827 -113.39 -96.76 -41.36
CA CYS A 827 -113.39 -98.18 -41.76
C CYS A 827 -114.16 -99.09 -40.77
N VAL A 828 -114.20 -98.75 -39.48
CA VAL A 828 -115.11 -99.39 -38.51
C VAL A 828 -116.51 -98.77 -38.65
N GLY A 829 -117.18 -99.12 -39.74
CA GLY A 829 -118.60 -98.84 -39.91
C GLY A 829 -119.43 -99.43 -38.76
N PRO A 830 -120.58 -98.83 -38.41
CA PRO A 830 -121.35 -99.23 -37.24
C PRO A 830 -121.81 -100.69 -37.34
N PRO A 831 -121.52 -101.56 -36.34
CA PRO A 831 -121.90 -102.95 -36.38
C PRO A 831 -123.39 -103.15 -36.07
N ASP A 832 -124.08 -103.71 -37.06
CA ASP A 832 -125.25 -104.62 -37.00
C ASP A 832 -126.48 -104.28 -36.14
N PRO A 833 -127.67 -104.34 -36.76
CA PRO A 833 -128.87 -104.80 -36.04
C PRO A 833 -129.76 -105.81 -36.81
N ASP A 834 -129.37 -106.25 -38.03
CA ASP A 834 -130.32 -106.78 -39.04
C ASP A 834 -129.96 -108.19 -39.60
N LEU A 835 -128.99 -108.91 -39.02
CA LEU A 835 -128.68 -110.31 -39.38
C LEU A 835 -129.28 -111.34 -38.40
N GLU A 836 -130.61 -111.52 -38.48
CA GLU A 836 -131.34 -112.65 -37.89
C GLU A 836 -130.88 -114.01 -38.47
N PRO A 837 -130.85 -115.10 -37.66
CA PRO A 837 -130.31 -116.39 -38.09
C PRO A 837 -131.34 -117.22 -38.90
N GLY A 838 -131.36 -117.05 -40.22
CA GLY A 838 -132.26 -117.83 -41.08
C GLY A 838 -131.78 -118.05 -42.51
N GLU A 839 -131.18 -119.22 -42.78
CA GLU A 839 -131.70 -120.21 -43.74
C GLU A 839 -130.86 -121.50 -43.70
N THR A 840 -131.51 -122.65 -43.62
CA THR A 840 -130.86 -123.98 -43.64
C THR A 840 -130.97 -124.61 -45.03
N SER A 841 -129.88 -124.56 -45.81
CA SER A 841 -129.66 -125.35 -47.04
C SER A 841 -128.17 -125.45 -47.34
#